data_AF-A0A921UFX8-F1
#
_entry.id   AF-A0A921UFX8-F1
#
_cell.length_a   1.000
_cell.length_b   1.000
_cell.length_c   1.000
_cell.angle_alpha   90.00
_cell.angle_beta   90.00
_cell.angle_gamma   90.00
#
_symmetry.space_group_name_H-M   'P 1'
#
loop_
_entity.id
_entity.type
_entity.pdbx_description
1 polymer ?
#
loop_
_entity_poly.entity_id
_entity_poly.type
_entity_poly.pdbx_seq_one_letter_code
_entity_poly.pdbx_strand_id
1 'polypeptide(L)'
;MSSFNDDEPLPENPSAAGPRLSMNAERVRLVAYCNDKAPLGENTQQVLLELTDTSSTAERSGLDLVAVLDVSGSMGFNGNWKLEKLKTAMKFVISKLGPLDRLSIVSFSDSATRLCELRSMTDAGKAKLTDIVDTRLEADASTNMHAGLVTALEVLDGRRLKSGRVASVLFMSDGKPEGHHPDATALSIGAVAVYTFGFGAGTADKERSTAVLEAIAGNSLGGTFYNVDDEENLSEHFSALLAGLLSVAVQDLKLTVTEQQGHSRIRKVDAGGYATEPNNNSVNFGYLYNGEVRKVIVDLVLPAVNRAYHAPVLTAYCTYSVKGQPFYSPRSGYLSCSISRTGSAKAAAMETAEEVKVELIRRRLVNKFGEAIAANGMDAARGKLEEADTALRAERSRHPLIDLLKAELAKLLTLTTWEKLVARLRAAKRSHDFQRSATRGNVSDTIIFKPRRMNEYVDQARKFDQDPSRPPPSVEEEESSMAVADDRRRPQEQPRRGSRVWAWSSPRERSSSGWAWATVLLCMALAVGVILAGVAVFAVYIIYRPSMPYLAVSNARLERLEYGQDGAIDYLQASITVVTVNNNSKADASFSSMDLVVGFHGTDVALLRARPFVVPRESSLPLPYRVVSAGRALDAAGMQAMDEALKAGVVPFDLFGKARTQWKVGVFANLRFWMRISCRLRFVFPGNGTVVAADRDKCRSR
;
A
#
# COMPACT_ATOMS: atom_id res chain seq x y z
N MET A 1 4.98 -38.36 16.10
CA MET A 1 4.05 -37.80 17.12
C MET A 1 4.65 -36.46 17.52
N SER A 2 3.97 -35.34 17.25
CA SER A 2 4.51 -34.00 17.61
C SER A 2 4.67 -33.90 19.13
N SER A 3 5.86 -33.49 19.58
CA SER A 3 6.21 -33.30 21.00
C SER A 3 5.68 -31.97 21.57
N PHE A 4 5.11 -31.10 20.74
CA PHE A 4 4.70 -29.73 21.11
C PHE A 4 3.18 -29.54 21.16
N ASN A 5 2.46 -30.52 21.73
CA ASN A 5 1.02 -30.44 21.95
C ASN A 5 0.69 -29.76 23.30
N ASP A 6 1.38 -28.70 23.68
CA ASP A 6 1.31 -28.02 24.98
C ASP A 6 0.70 -26.61 24.93
N ASP A 7 0.27 -26.12 23.75
CA ASP A 7 -0.31 -24.78 23.58
C ASP A 7 -1.30 -24.35 24.67
N GLU A 8 -1.19 -23.07 25.06
CA GLU A 8 -2.14 -22.46 25.99
C GLU A 8 -3.55 -22.38 25.36
N PRO A 9 -4.60 -22.72 26.14
CA PRO A 9 -5.97 -22.56 25.69
C PRO A 9 -6.27 -21.07 25.49
N LEU A 10 -7.10 -20.77 24.49
CA LEU A 10 -7.64 -19.42 24.35
C LEU A 10 -8.57 -19.10 25.53
N PRO A 11 -8.67 -17.84 25.96
CA PRO A 11 -9.62 -17.45 27.00
C PRO A 11 -11.05 -17.91 26.65
N GLU A 12 -11.79 -18.42 27.64
CA GLU A 12 -13.09 -19.11 27.49
C GLU A 12 -14.23 -18.26 26.89
N ASN A 13 -14.00 -16.96 26.60
CA ASN A 13 -14.98 -16.08 25.99
C ASN A 13 -14.45 -15.27 24.79
N PRO A 14 -14.16 -15.91 23.64
CA PRO A 14 -13.88 -15.16 22.41
C PRO A 14 -15.17 -14.63 21.75
N SER A 15 -16.35 -15.15 22.15
CA SER A 15 -17.61 -14.93 21.42
C SER A 15 -18.49 -13.76 21.92
N ALA A 16 -18.09 -13.05 22.96
CA ALA A 16 -18.86 -11.92 23.47
C ALA A 16 -18.56 -10.57 22.80
N ALA A 17 -17.49 -10.47 22.00
CA ALA A 17 -16.99 -9.17 21.51
C ALA A 17 -16.73 -9.06 19.99
N GLY A 18 -17.15 -10.06 19.19
CA GLY A 18 -17.03 -10.01 17.73
C GLY A 18 -18.39 -9.80 17.05
N PRO A 19 -18.48 -9.04 15.94
CA PRO A 19 -19.70 -9.03 15.14
C PRO A 19 -20.07 -10.44 14.70
N ARG A 20 -21.35 -10.83 14.82
CA ARG A 20 -21.83 -12.11 14.28
C ARG A 20 -21.52 -12.15 12.79
N LEU A 21 -20.89 -13.23 12.33
CA LEU A 21 -20.62 -13.45 10.91
C LEU A 21 -21.93 -13.39 10.13
N SER A 22 -22.10 -12.35 9.31
CA SER A 22 -23.23 -12.30 8.38
C SER A 22 -23.01 -13.33 7.29
N MET A 23 -23.76 -14.44 7.40
CA MET A 23 -23.90 -15.47 6.36
C MET A 23 -24.39 -14.88 5.03
N ASN A 24 -24.87 -13.63 5.02
CA ASN A 24 -25.43 -12.97 3.85
C ASN A 24 -24.51 -11.92 3.18
N ALA A 25 -23.32 -11.63 3.69
CA ALA A 25 -22.40 -10.71 3.01
C ALA A 25 -21.35 -11.44 2.13
N GLU A 26 -21.08 -10.89 0.96
CA GLU A 26 -20.00 -11.33 0.08
C GLU A 26 -18.67 -10.73 0.56
N ARG A 27 -17.67 -11.60 0.79
CA ARG A 27 -16.36 -11.20 1.37
C ARG A 27 -15.23 -11.16 0.37
N VAL A 28 -15.37 -11.89 -0.73
CA VAL A 28 -14.45 -11.82 -1.86
C VAL A 28 -15.24 -11.32 -3.05
N ARG A 29 -14.83 -10.20 -3.63
CA ARG A 29 -15.38 -9.71 -4.90
C ARG A 29 -14.53 -10.27 -6.05
N LEU A 30 -15.18 -11.01 -6.96
CA LEU A 30 -14.55 -11.54 -8.18
C LEU A 30 -15.03 -10.74 -9.40
N VAL A 31 -14.11 -10.14 -10.14
CA VAL A 31 -14.38 -9.32 -11.33
C VAL A 31 -13.58 -9.86 -12.52
N ALA A 32 -14.15 -9.77 -13.73
CA ALA A 32 -13.44 -10.12 -14.97
C ALA A 32 -13.34 -8.89 -15.89
N TYR A 33 -12.18 -8.71 -16.49
CA TYR A 33 -11.94 -7.75 -17.56
C TYR A 33 -11.56 -8.52 -18.83
N CYS A 34 -12.35 -8.34 -19.88
CA CYS A 34 -12.14 -8.97 -21.17
C CYS A 34 -12.62 -8.05 -22.29
N ASN A 35 -12.16 -8.31 -23.53
CA ASN A 35 -12.63 -7.56 -24.69
C ASN A 35 -14.10 -7.88 -24.96
N ASP A 36 -14.88 -6.89 -25.42
CA ASP A 36 -16.31 -7.06 -25.71
C ASP A 36 -16.57 -7.88 -26.99
N LYS A 37 -15.64 -7.81 -27.95
CA LYS A 37 -15.77 -8.41 -29.28
C LYS A 37 -14.53 -9.21 -29.67
N ALA A 38 -14.71 -10.18 -30.57
CA ALA A 38 -13.62 -10.93 -31.18
C ALA A 38 -13.94 -11.34 -32.64
N PRO A 39 -12.94 -11.49 -33.53
CA PRO A 39 -13.14 -11.80 -34.96
C PRO A 39 -13.66 -13.22 -35.17
N LEU A 40 -14.47 -13.50 -36.19
CA LEU A 40 -15.00 -14.87 -36.43
C LEU A 40 -13.93 -15.96 -36.61
N GLY A 41 -12.74 -15.61 -37.12
CA GLY A 41 -11.61 -16.54 -37.23
C GLY A 41 -11.05 -16.96 -35.87
N GLU A 42 -10.23 -18.01 -35.86
CA GLU A 42 -9.51 -18.42 -34.64
C GLU A 42 -8.61 -17.28 -34.15
N ASN A 43 -8.61 -17.02 -32.85
CA ASN A 43 -7.77 -15.99 -32.24
C ASN A 43 -7.57 -16.25 -30.74
N THR A 44 -6.52 -15.65 -30.18
CA THR A 44 -6.28 -15.66 -28.73
C THR A 44 -6.90 -14.43 -28.08
N GLN A 45 -7.56 -14.62 -26.94
CA GLN A 45 -8.06 -13.55 -26.07
C GLN A 45 -7.44 -13.69 -24.68
N GLN A 46 -7.33 -12.57 -23.96
CA GLN A 46 -6.84 -12.54 -22.60
C GLN A 46 -7.93 -12.01 -21.68
N VAL A 47 -8.19 -12.74 -20.60
CA VAL A 47 -9.15 -12.36 -19.56
C VAL A 47 -8.40 -12.15 -18.26
N LEU A 48 -8.57 -10.97 -17.67
CA LEU A 48 -8.04 -10.68 -16.34
C LEU A 48 -9.12 -10.91 -15.29
N LEU A 49 -8.85 -11.81 -14.34
CA LEU A 49 -9.68 -12.03 -13.17
C LEU A 49 -9.08 -11.29 -11.98
N GLU A 50 -9.88 -10.53 -11.26
CA GLU A 50 -9.49 -9.77 -10.08
C GLU A 50 -10.30 -10.22 -8.85
N LEU A 51 -9.59 -10.62 -7.79
CA LEU A 51 -10.15 -11.00 -6.50
C LEU A 51 -9.78 -9.93 -5.47
N THR A 52 -10.77 -9.38 -4.76
CA THR A 52 -10.55 -8.37 -3.72
C THR A 52 -11.24 -8.78 -2.42
N ASP A 53 -10.55 -8.70 -1.28
CA ASP A 53 -11.21 -8.83 0.02
C ASP A 53 -12.05 -7.58 0.33
N THR A 54 -13.31 -7.80 0.66
CA THR A 54 -14.29 -6.77 1.05
C THR A 54 -14.73 -6.92 2.50
N SER A 55 -14.08 -7.79 3.27
CA SER A 55 -14.36 -8.01 4.69
C SER A 55 -14.01 -6.78 5.54
N SER A 56 -14.41 -6.80 6.80
CA SER A 56 -13.93 -5.83 7.80
C SER A 56 -12.75 -6.43 8.55
N THR A 57 -11.81 -5.58 9.01
CA THR A 57 -10.72 -6.02 9.89
C THR A 57 -11.22 -6.62 11.20
N ALA A 58 -12.40 -6.21 11.69
CA ALA A 58 -13.05 -6.81 12.87
C ALA A 58 -13.48 -8.28 12.66
N GLU A 59 -13.53 -8.75 11.41
CA GLU A 59 -13.80 -10.15 11.07
C GLU A 59 -12.53 -10.99 10.99
N ARG A 60 -11.37 -10.43 11.35
CA ARG A 60 -10.08 -11.12 11.30
C ARG A 60 -10.11 -12.45 12.05
N SER A 61 -9.25 -13.34 11.59
CA SER A 61 -8.97 -14.60 12.25
C SER A 61 -7.86 -14.43 13.28
N GLY A 62 -7.88 -15.27 14.33
CA GLY A 62 -6.78 -15.31 15.29
C GLY A 62 -5.50 -15.82 14.63
N LEU A 63 -4.37 -15.23 15.00
CA LEU A 63 -3.06 -15.55 14.44
C LEU A 63 -2.28 -16.48 15.37
N ASP A 64 -1.69 -17.53 14.81
CA ASP A 64 -0.65 -18.36 15.42
C ASP A 64 0.66 -18.06 14.70
N LEU A 65 1.52 -17.28 15.34
CA LEU A 65 2.80 -16.85 14.79
C LEU A 65 3.95 -17.59 15.47
N VAL A 66 4.86 -18.14 14.67
CA VAL A 66 6.15 -18.61 15.17
C VAL A 66 7.23 -17.67 14.64
N ALA A 67 7.93 -16.99 15.55
CA ALA A 67 9.08 -16.16 15.23
C ALA A 67 10.36 -17.01 15.35
N VAL A 68 11.01 -17.24 14.21
CA VAL A 68 12.27 -17.97 14.09
C VAL A 68 13.38 -16.97 13.90
N LEU A 69 14.21 -16.82 14.92
CA LEU A 69 15.12 -15.70 15.09
C LEU A 69 16.56 -16.19 15.12
N ASP A 70 17.35 -15.73 14.17
CA ASP A 70 18.78 -15.98 14.14
C ASP A 70 19.46 -15.26 15.30
N VAL A 71 20.24 -16.02 16.08
CA VAL A 71 21.08 -15.52 17.16
C VAL A 71 22.53 -15.96 16.97
N SER A 72 22.96 -16.24 15.74
CA SER A 72 24.35 -16.58 15.42
C SER A 72 25.32 -15.43 15.70
N GLY A 73 26.62 -15.71 15.68
CA GLY A 73 27.65 -14.77 16.15
C GLY A 73 27.64 -13.45 15.38
N SER A 74 27.25 -13.47 14.10
CA SER A 74 27.10 -12.27 13.25
C SER A 74 26.09 -11.26 13.81
N MET A 75 25.08 -11.72 14.52
CA MET A 75 24.08 -10.87 15.18
C MET A 75 24.66 -10.09 16.37
N GLY A 76 25.70 -10.63 17.01
CA GLY A 76 26.40 -10.00 18.14
C GLY A 76 27.59 -9.13 17.75
N PHE A 77 28.13 -9.30 16.53
CA PHE A 77 29.27 -8.52 16.05
C PHE A 77 28.99 -7.01 16.02
N ASN A 78 30.06 -6.21 16.14
CA ASN A 78 30.01 -4.74 16.15
C ASN A 78 29.11 -4.13 17.24
N GLY A 79 29.09 -4.72 18.44
CA GLY A 79 28.41 -4.12 19.60
C GLY A 79 26.93 -4.45 19.71
N ASN A 80 26.52 -5.64 19.27
CA ASN A 80 25.17 -6.20 19.45
C ASN A 80 24.00 -5.40 18.83
N TRP A 81 24.28 -4.38 18.02
CA TRP A 81 23.26 -3.45 17.52
C TRP A 81 22.20 -4.14 16.65
N LYS A 82 22.57 -5.20 15.91
CA LYS A 82 21.63 -5.99 15.11
C LYS A 82 20.64 -6.74 15.99
N LEU A 83 21.15 -7.42 17.02
CA LEU A 83 20.32 -8.13 17.99
C LEU A 83 19.43 -7.17 18.78
N GLU A 84 19.92 -5.99 19.16
CA GLU A 84 19.08 -4.96 19.82
C GLU A 84 17.97 -4.42 18.91
N LYS A 85 18.24 -4.22 17.60
CA LYS A 85 17.20 -3.91 16.62
C LYS A 85 16.17 -5.03 16.51
N LEU A 86 16.60 -6.30 16.53
CA LEU A 86 15.70 -7.45 16.53
C LEU A 86 14.83 -7.50 17.79
N LYS A 87 15.43 -7.30 18.98
CA LYS A 87 14.69 -7.23 20.25
C LYS A 87 13.63 -6.13 20.21
N THR A 88 13.99 -4.95 19.72
CA THR A 88 13.06 -3.81 19.58
C THR A 88 11.91 -4.15 18.62
N ALA A 89 12.21 -4.73 17.46
CA ALA A 89 11.19 -5.15 16.50
C ALA A 89 10.26 -6.24 17.07
N MET A 90 10.79 -7.19 17.84
CA MET A 90 9.99 -8.21 18.51
C MET A 90 9.11 -7.63 19.62
N LYS A 91 9.58 -6.63 20.38
CA LYS A 91 8.73 -5.91 21.35
C LYS A 91 7.58 -5.18 20.67
N PHE A 92 7.79 -4.63 19.48
CA PHE A 92 6.70 -4.08 18.67
C PHE A 92 5.67 -5.17 18.31
N VAL A 93 6.13 -6.34 17.82
CA VAL A 93 5.26 -7.48 17.50
C VAL A 93 4.44 -7.90 18.72
N ILE A 94 5.10 -8.12 19.85
CA ILE A 94 4.45 -8.51 21.12
C ILE A 94 3.39 -7.49 21.55
N SER A 95 3.66 -6.19 21.41
CA SER A 95 2.74 -5.12 21.78
C SER A 95 1.47 -5.14 20.95
N LYS A 96 1.60 -5.34 19.63
CA LYS A 96 0.50 -5.31 18.66
C LYS A 96 -0.42 -6.52 18.70
N LEU A 97 0.11 -7.70 19.04
CA LEU A 97 -0.69 -8.92 19.11
C LEU A 97 -1.72 -8.85 20.24
N GLY A 98 -2.83 -9.55 20.06
CA GLY A 98 -3.97 -9.53 20.96
C GLY A 98 -4.28 -10.85 21.64
N PRO A 99 -5.15 -10.91 22.66
CA PRO A 99 -5.51 -12.16 23.34
C PRO A 99 -6.07 -13.26 22.42
N LEU A 100 -6.58 -12.89 21.24
CA LEU A 100 -7.03 -13.80 20.19
C LEU A 100 -5.89 -14.47 19.42
N ASP A 101 -4.67 -13.97 19.58
CA ASP A 101 -3.44 -14.39 18.90
C ASP A 101 -2.51 -15.16 19.84
N ARG A 102 -1.63 -15.97 19.26
CA ARG A 102 -0.60 -16.71 19.97
C ARG A 102 0.77 -16.53 19.32
N LEU A 103 1.81 -16.45 20.13
CA LEU A 103 3.20 -16.32 19.69
C LEU A 103 4.07 -17.40 20.32
N SER A 104 4.94 -18.00 19.51
CA SER A 104 6.07 -18.83 19.95
C SER A 104 7.36 -18.22 19.40
N ILE A 105 8.43 -18.24 20.19
CA ILE A 105 9.77 -17.79 19.78
C ILE A 105 10.69 -18.99 19.71
N VAL A 106 11.32 -19.18 18.56
CA VAL A 106 12.38 -20.15 18.31
C VAL A 106 13.64 -19.34 18.00
N SER A 107 14.68 -19.50 18.80
CA SER A 107 16.00 -18.99 18.44
C SER A 107 16.79 -20.10 17.75
N PHE A 108 17.70 -19.74 16.84
CA PHE A 108 18.61 -20.71 16.26
C PHE A 108 20.03 -20.16 16.09
N SER A 109 20.99 -21.05 16.33
CA SER A 109 22.42 -20.91 16.04
C SER A 109 22.88 -22.21 15.35
N ASP A 110 23.77 -23.01 15.95
CA ASP A 110 24.12 -24.39 15.51
C ASP A 110 22.92 -25.36 15.66
N SER A 111 22.09 -25.10 16.66
CA SER A 111 20.84 -25.81 16.90
C SER A 111 19.69 -24.83 17.06
N ALA A 112 18.45 -25.33 17.04
CA ALA A 112 17.26 -24.53 17.28
C ALA A 112 16.69 -24.82 18.66
N THR A 113 16.35 -23.76 19.40
CA THR A 113 15.73 -23.86 20.71
C THR A 113 14.39 -23.13 20.69
N ARG A 114 13.33 -23.85 21.03
CA ARG A 114 12.02 -23.28 21.30
C ARG A 114 12.04 -22.62 22.69
N LEU A 115 12.06 -21.30 22.73
CA LEU A 115 12.16 -20.53 23.98
C LEU A 115 10.85 -20.48 24.77
N CYS A 116 9.72 -20.71 24.09
CA CYS A 116 8.40 -20.80 24.70
C CYS A 116 7.43 -21.64 23.87
N GLU A 117 6.37 -22.10 24.51
CA GLU A 117 5.21 -22.66 23.82
C GLU A 117 4.40 -21.60 23.07
N LEU A 118 3.47 -22.05 22.23
CA LEU A 118 2.54 -21.17 21.54
C LEU A 118 1.57 -20.54 22.56
N ARG A 119 1.94 -19.34 23.00
CA ARG A 119 1.38 -18.67 24.18
C ARG A 119 0.36 -17.61 23.78
N SER A 120 -0.76 -17.52 24.51
CA SER A 120 -1.78 -16.49 24.26
C SER A 120 -1.27 -15.11 24.62
N MET A 121 -1.52 -14.12 23.77
CA MET A 121 -1.01 -12.75 23.95
C MET A 121 -1.88 -11.89 24.88
N THR A 122 -2.19 -12.47 26.06
CA THR A 122 -2.70 -11.75 27.24
C THR A 122 -1.61 -10.86 27.84
N ASP A 123 -1.95 -9.97 28.78
CA ASP A 123 -0.95 -9.11 29.43
C ASP A 123 0.18 -9.91 30.10
N ALA A 124 -0.17 -11.04 30.75
CA ALA A 124 0.82 -11.95 31.33
C ALA A 124 1.67 -12.65 30.26
N GLY A 125 1.05 -13.07 29.15
CA GLY A 125 1.75 -13.67 28.02
C GLY A 125 2.73 -12.70 27.37
N LYS A 126 2.31 -11.45 27.16
CA LYS A 126 3.14 -10.35 26.66
C LYS A 126 4.33 -10.08 27.57
N ALA A 127 4.10 -9.93 28.88
CA ALA A 127 5.18 -9.69 29.84
C ALA A 127 6.24 -10.80 29.82
N LYS A 128 5.81 -12.06 29.81
CA LYS A 128 6.72 -13.22 29.75
C LYS A 128 7.51 -13.29 28.44
N LEU A 129 6.88 -13.01 27.30
CA LEU A 129 7.56 -13.00 26.01
C LEU A 129 8.53 -11.83 25.88
N THR A 130 8.20 -10.65 26.43
CA THR A 130 9.13 -9.52 26.50
C THR A 130 10.36 -9.86 27.35
N ASP A 131 10.18 -10.52 28.50
CA ASP A 131 11.29 -11.01 29.33
C ASP A 131 12.18 -12.00 28.57
N ILE A 132 11.58 -12.95 27.83
CA ILE A 132 12.34 -13.89 26.98
C ILE A 132 13.14 -13.14 25.91
N VAL A 133 12.53 -12.15 25.24
CA VAL A 133 13.22 -11.34 24.22
C VAL A 133 14.40 -10.60 24.82
N ASP A 134 14.26 -10.08 26.05
CA ASP A 134 15.31 -9.33 26.73
C ASP A 134 16.46 -10.21 27.23
N THR A 135 16.15 -11.38 27.80
CA THR A 135 17.11 -12.19 28.55
C THR A 135 17.61 -13.46 27.83
N ARG A 136 16.93 -13.93 26.77
CA ARG A 136 17.25 -15.22 26.11
C ARG A 136 17.73 -15.10 24.67
N LEU A 137 17.56 -13.93 24.04
CA LEU A 137 18.12 -13.65 22.72
C LEU A 137 19.53 -13.10 22.89
N GLU A 138 20.51 -13.99 22.88
CA GLU A 138 21.95 -13.71 23.01
C GLU A 138 22.70 -14.35 21.84
N ALA A 139 23.72 -13.66 21.33
CA ALA A 139 24.51 -14.15 20.20
C ALA A 139 25.33 -15.40 20.58
N ASP A 140 25.35 -16.38 19.68
CA ASP A 140 25.92 -17.71 19.87
C ASP A 140 26.68 -18.18 18.61
N ALA A 141 26.94 -19.47 18.43
CA ALA A 141 27.85 -20.05 17.43
C ALA A 141 27.44 -19.87 15.93
N SER A 142 27.14 -20.95 15.21
CA SER A 142 26.92 -20.96 13.75
C SER A 142 25.46 -20.66 13.38
N THR A 143 25.08 -20.89 12.11
CA THR A 143 23.76 -20.57 11.56
C THR A 143 23.11 -21.79 10.88
N ASN A 144 22.22 -22.47 11.59
CA ASN A 144 21.48 -23.67 11.14
C ASN A 144 20.01 -23.34 10.85
N MET A 145 19.77 -22.74 9.68
CA MET A 145 18.42 -22.35 9.25
C MET A 145 17.45 -23.53 9.16
N HIS A 146 17.96 -24.73 8.82
CA HIS A 146 17.14 -25.94 8.70
C HIS A 146 16.55 -26.35 10.05
N ALA A 147 17.36 -26.38 11.11
CA ALA A 147 16.86 -26.71 12.46
C ALA A 147 15.81 -25.70 12.93
N GLY A 148 16.04 -24.40 12.68
CA GLY A 148 15.08 -23.34 13.01
C GLY A 148 13.74 -23.53 12.31
N LEU A 149 13.77 -23.82 11.01
CA LEU A 149 12.57 -24.03 10.21
C LEU A 149 11.82 -25.31 10.61
N VAL A 150 12.51 -26.43 10.82
CA VAL A 150 11.91 -27.69 11.28
C VAL A 150 11.19 -27.49 12.61
N THR A 151 11.87 -26.87 13.58
CA THR A 151 11.29 -26.62 14.92
C THR A 151 10.02 -25.77 14.82
N ALA A 152 10.00 -24.77 13.94
CA ALA A 152 8.83 -23.93 13.75
C ALA A 152 7.64 -24.68 13.14
N LEU A 153 7.90 -25.56 12.17
CA LEU A 153 6.87 -26.41 11.58
C LEU A 153 6.34 -27.42 12.61
N GLU A 154 7.20 -28.01 13.43
CA GLU A 154 6.78 -28.92 14.51
C GLU A 154 5.88 -28.23 15.54
N VAL A 155 6.16 -26.97 15.88
CA VAL A 155 5.30 -26.15 16.75
C VAL A 155 3.93 -25.91 16.09
N LEU A 156 3.90 -25.52 14.81
CA LEU A 156 2.64 -25.28 14.10
C LEU A 156 1.83 -26.57 13.87
N ASP A 157 2.51 -27.71 13.71
CA ASP A 157 1.89 -29.02 13.57
C ASP A 157 1.37 -29.58 14.89
N GLY A 158 2.02 -29.25 16.00
CA GLY A 158 1.60 -29.58 17.37
C GLY A 158 0.36 -28.81 17.86
N ARG A 159 -0.15 -27.88 17.05
CA ARG A 159 -1.27 -27.03 17.47
C ARG A 159 -2.52 -27.83 17.82
N ARG A 160 -3.04 -27.60 19.02
CA ARG A 160 -4.31 -28.20 19.49
C ARG A 160 -5.52 -27.63 18.75
N LEU A 161 -5.51 -26.32 18.51
CA LEU A 161 -6.56 -25.61 17.78
C LEU A 161 -6.01 -25.06 16.46
N LYS A 162 -6.43 -25.67 15.35
CA LYS A 162 -6.01 -25.28 13.99
C LYS A 162 -7.11 -24.56 13.20
N SER A 163 -8.37 -24.96 13.39
CA SER A 163 -9.48 -24.52 12.55
C SER A 163 -9.77 -23.02 12.70
N GLY A 164 -9.95 -22.34 11.57
CA GLY A 164 -10.30 -20.92 11.50
C GLY A 164 -9.23 -19.96 12.00
N ARG A 165 -7.99 -20.42 12.16
CA ARG A 165 -6.84 -19.60 12.60
C ARG A 165 -5.79 -19.51 11.50
N VAL A 166 -5.15 -18.34 11.42
CA VAL A 166 -4.01 -18.11 10.53
C VAL A 166 -2.77 -18.70 11.19
N ALA A 167 -1.98 -19.46 10.43
CA ALA A 167 -0.70 -19.99 10.89
C ALA A 167 0.41 -19.47 9.98
N SER A 168 1.46 -18.90 10.57
CA SER A 168 2.54 -18.31 9.79
C SER A 168 3.86 -18.34 10.54
N VAL A 169 4.95 -18.41 9.79
CA VAL A 169 6.31 -18.31 10.31
C VAL A 169 6.90 -16.97 9.90
N LEU A 170 7.36 -16.20 10.88
CA LEU A 170 8.28 -15.09 10.66
C LEU A 170 9.69 -15.64 10.83
N PHE A 171 10.50 -15.62 9.80
CA PHE A 171 11.85 -16.17 9.81
C PHE A 171 12.85 -15.05 9.53
N MET A 172 13.77 -14.78 10.42
CA MET A 172 14.74 -13.70 10.27
C MET A 172 16.16 -14.23 10.45
N SER A 173 17.06 -13.83 9.55
CA SER A 173 18.48 -14.15 9.60
C SER A 173 19.32 -13.03 9.00
N ASP A 174 20.53 -12.85 9.53
CA ASP A 174 21.47 -11.83 9.05
C ASP A 174 22.63 -12.37 8.22
N GLY A 175 22.72 -13.70 8.07
CA GLY A 175 23.92 -14.33 7.59
C GLY A 175 23.76 -15.79 7.17
N LYS A 176 24.81 -16.25 6.49
CA LYS A 176 24.98 -17.50 5.74
C LYS A 176 24.65 -18.77 6.54
N PRO A 177 24.08 -19.83 5.92
CA PRO A 177 24.14 -21.17 6.50
C PRO A 177 25.61 -21.60 6.59
N GLU A 178 26.15 -21.66 7.81
CA GLU A 178 27.54 -22.04 8.06
C GLU A 178 27.63 -23.47 8.59
N GLY A 179 28.60 -24.25 8.12
CA GLY A 179 28.75 -25.66 8.49
C GLY A 179 28.11 -26.65 7.50
N HIS A 180 28.13 -27.94 7.85
CA HIS A 180 27.54 -29.03 7.06
C HIS A 180 26.10 -29.31 7.51
N HIS A 181 25.27 -28.27 7.62
CA HIS A 181 23.87 -28.44 7.99
C HIS A 181 23.01 -28.84 6.78
N PRO A 182 21.90 -29.57 7.00
CA PRO A 182 20.96 -29.89 5.94
C PRO A 182 20.42 -28.64 5.24
N ASP A 183 20.08 -28.76 3.96
CA ASP A 183 19.57 -27.65 3.17
C ASP A 183 18.12 -27.31 3.57
N ALA A 184 17.92 -26.13 4.15
CA ALA A 184 16.61 -25.62 4.53
C ALA A 184 15.66 -25.45 3.32
N THR A 185 16.20 -25.25 2.11
CA THR A 185 15.39 -25.08 0.90
C THR A 185 14.77 -26.39 0.41
N ALA A 186 15.31 -27.55 0.81
CA ALA A 186 14.78 -28.86 0.44
C ALA A 186 13.58 -29.29 1.30
N LEU A 187 13.24 -28.54 2.36
CA LEU A 187 12.21 -28.91 3.30
C LEU A 187 10.80 -28.71 2.72
N SER A 188 9.90 -29.67 2.94
CA SER A 188 8.49 -29.52 2.62
C SER A 188 7.80 -28.69 3.70
N ILE A 189 7.47 -27.44 3.37
CA ILE A 189 6.86 -26.47 4.30
C ILE A 189 5.33 -26.68 4.45
N GLY A 190 4.71 -27.39 3.50
CA GLY A 190 3.27 -27.63 3.49
C GLY A 190 2.45 -26.35 3.23
N ALA A 191 1.30 -26.22 3.89
CA ALA A 191 0.35 -25.12 3.67
C ALA A 191 0.64 -23.86 4.52
N VAL A 192 1.77 -23.81 5.21
CA VAL A 192 2.17 -22.67 6.05
C VAL A 192 2.84 -21.59 5.20
N ALA A 193 2.52 -20.32 5.46
CA ALA A 193 3.24 -19.20 4.87
C ALA A 193 4.50 -18.88 5.69
N VAL A 194 5.66 -18.81 5.03
CA VAL A 194 6.93 -18.43 5.66
C VAL A 194 7.39 -17.10 5.09
N TYR A 195 7.52 -16.11 5.98
CA TYR A 195 7.95 -14.76 5.64
C TYR A 195 9.40 -14.58 6.09
N THR A 196 10.32 -14.45 5.13
CA THR A 196 11.76 -14.43 5.42
C THR A 196 12.30 -13.00 5.38
N PHE A 197 13.13 -12.64 6.36
CA PHE A 197 13.81 -11.35 6.48
C PHE A 197 15.32 -11.56 6.43
N GLY A 198 15.96 -11.07 5.38
CA GLY A 198 17.42 -11.00 5.28
C GLY A 198 17.90 -9.66 5.77
N PHE A 199 18.62 -9.62 6.89
CA PHE A 199 19.06 -8.39 7.56
C PHE A 199 20.58 -8.20 7.44
N GLY A 200 21.09 -7.05 7.02
CA GLY A 200 22.55 -6.86 6.97
C GLY A 200 23.08 -6.12 5.75
N ALA A 201 24.30 -5.55 5.81
CA ALA A 201 24.99 -5.01 4.64
C ALA A 201 25.48 -6.07 3.64
N GLY A 202 25.52 -5.68 2.35
CA GLY A 202 25.91 -6.53 1.22
C GLY A 202 27.39 -6.85 1.15
N THR A 203 27.81 -7.88 1.86
CA THR A 203 29.03 -8.64 1.54
C THR A 203 28.74 -9.64 0.41
N ALA A 204 29.77 -10.21 -0.23
CA ALA A 204 29.60 -11.27 -1.24
C ALA A 204 28.78 -12.47 -0.71
N ASP A 205 28.81 -12.71 0.61
CA ASP A 205 28.02 -13.73 1.30
C ASP A 205 26.52 -13.40 1.39
N LYS A 206 26.11 -12.14 1.17
CA LYS A 206 24.70 -11.71 1.18
C LYS A 206 23.91 -12.28 0.00
N GLU A 207 24.52 -12.44 -1.18
CA GLU A 207 23.80 -12.98 -2.34
C GLU A 207 23.30 -14.41 -2.07
N ARG A 208 24.20 -15.27 -1.55
CA ARG A 208 23.87 -16.66 -1.23
C ARG A 208 22.82 -16.76 -0.13
N SER A 209 22.96 -15.96 0.92
CA SER A 209 22.02 -15.94 2.06
C SER A 209 20.63 -15.46 1.63
N THR A 210 20.58 -14.43 0.79
CA THR A 210 19.35 -13.91 0.18
C THR A 210 18.69 -14.96 -0.69
N ALA A 211 19.45 -15.70 -1.51
CA ALA A 211 18.90 -16.77 -2.34
C ALA A 211 18.26 -17.89 -1.51
N VAL A 212 18.88 -18.30 -0.39
CA VAL A 212 18.33 -19.32 0.52
C VAL A 212 17.03 -18.83 1.17
N LEU A 213 17.03 -17.60 1.74
CA LEU A 213 15.83 -17.03 2.37
C LEU A 213 14.69 -16.80 1.37
N GLU A 214 15.02 -16.39 0.14
CA GLU A 214 14.03 -16.27 -0.94
C GLU A 214 13.47 -17.65 -1.32
N ALA A 215 14.30 -18.69 -1.40
CA ALA A 215 13.86 -20.05 -1.71
C ALA A 215 13.00 -20.66 -0.58
N ILE A 216 13.32 -20.41 0.69
CA ILE A 216 12.49 -20.82 1.84
C ILE A 216 11.10 -20.18 1.74
N ALA A 217 11.01 -18.85 1.57
CA ALA A 217 9.74 -18.19 1.32
C ALA A 217 9.08 -18.74 0.05
N GLY A 218 9.91 -19.02 -0.96
CA GLY A 218 9.69 -19.69 -2.24
C GLY A 218 8.77 -20.88 -2.17
N ASN A 219 9.17 -21.81 -1.31
CA ASN A 219 8.60 -23.14 -1.15
C ASN A 219 7.39 -23.17 -0.20
N SER A 220 6.96 -22.00 0.29
CA SER A 220 5.82 -21.85 1.20
C SER A 220 4.62 -21.21 0.49
N LEU A 221 3.40 -21.52 0.95
CA LEU A 221 2.17 -20.98 0.36
C LEU A 221 2.00 -19.50 0.72
N GLY A 222 2.30 -18.60 -0.22
CA GLY A 222 2.16 -17.16 -0.02
C GLY A 222 3.33 -16.48 0.69
N GLY A 223 4.42 -17.19 0.96
CA GLY A 223 5.60 -16.59 1.59
C GLY A 223 6.22 -15.47 0.76
N THR A 224 6.68 -14.42 1.45
CA THR A 224 7.40 -13.29 0.83
C THR A 224 8.76 -13.11 1.48
N PHE A 225 9.71 -12.63 0.69
CA PHE A 225 11.06 -12.30 1.13
C PHE A 225 11.21 -10.79 1.28
N TYR A 226 11.82 -10.37 2.39
CA TYR A 226 12.10 -8.99 2.76
C TYR A 226 13.61 -8.81 2.86
N ASN A 227 14.18 -7.93 2.03
CA ASN A 227 15.56 -7.48 2.22
C ASN A 227 15.54 -6.25 3.15
N VAL A 228 16.37 -6.27 4.19
CA VAL A 228 16.51 -5.19 5.17
C VAL A 228 17.98 -4.80 5.26
N ASP A 229 18.31 -3.59 4.83
CA ASP A 229 19.69 -3.09 4.90
C ASP A 229 20.02 -2.55 6.32
N ASP A 230 21.30 -2.39 6.63
CA ASP A 230 21.78 -1.99 7.98
C ASP A 230 21.23 -0.62 8.41
N GLU A 231 21.08 0.28 7.45
CA GLU A 231 20.57 1.63 7.65
C GLU A 231 19.04 1.65 7.86
N GLU A 232 18.36 0.55 7.53
CA GLU A 232 16.92 0.41 7.65
C GLU A 232 16.50 -0.05 9.06
N ASN A 233 15.21 0.13 9.32
CA ASN A 233 14.62 -0.12 10.62
C ASN A 233 13.79 -1.40 10.60
N LEU A 234 14.29 -2.45 11.25
CA LEU A 234 13.68 -3.79 11.23
C LEU A 234 12.22 -3.79 11.74
N SER A 235 11.91 -2.95 12.73
CA SER A 235 10.55 -2.81 13.28
C SER A 235 9.55 -2.38 12.20
N GLU A 236 9.94 -1.52 11.25
CA GLU A 236 9.07 -1.11 10.16
C GLU A 236 8.69 -2.30 9.27
N HIS A 237 9.64 -3.18 8.98
CA HIS A 237 9.44 -4.34 8.11
C HIS A 237 8.57 -5.39 8.81
N PHE A 238 8.84 -5.67 10.09
CA PHE A 238 8.01 -6.57 10.91
C PHE A 238 6.59 -6.02 11.06
N SER A 239 6.44 -4.71 11.26
CA SER A 239 5.14 -4.07 11.40
C SER A 239 4.28 -4.17 10.14
N ALA A 240 4.89 -4.04 8.95
CA ALA A 240 4.19 -4.16 7.68
C ALA A 240 3.65 -5.58 7.46
N LEU A 241 4.48 -6.59 7.73
CA LEU A 241 4.03 -7.99 7.69
C LEU A 241 2.89 -8.22 8.70
N LEU A 242 3.09 -7.79 9.95
CA LEU A 242 2.14 -8.02 11.02
C LEU A 242 0.78 -7.37 10.74
N ALA A 243 0.76 -6.18 10.15
CA ALA A 243 -0.47 -5.54 9.71
C ALA A 243 -1.25 -6.37 8.68
N GLY A 244 -0.54 -7.03 7.75
CA GLY A 244 -1.14 -7.97 6.81
C GLY A 244 -1.75 -9.16 7.53
N LEU A 245 -0.96 -9.85 8.36
CA LEU A 245 -1.41 -11.04 9.10
C LEU A 245 -2.60 -10.76 10.03
N LEU A 246 -2.60 -9.62 10.72
CA LEU A 246 -3.69 -9.16 11.59
C LEU A 246 -4.88 -8.54 10.81
N SER A 247 -4.90 -8.68 9.49
CA SER A 247 -6.01 -8.27 8.63
C SER A 247 -6.57 -9.43 7.79
N VAL A 248 -6.13 -10.66 8.03
CA VAL A 248 -6.64 -11.85 7.33
C VAL A 248 -8.04 -12.18 7.82
N ALA A 249 -9.03 -11.96 6.96
CA ALA A 249 -10.40 -12.44 7.14
C ALA A 249 -10.68 -13.69 6.28
N VAL A 250 -10.07 -13.74 5.10
CA VAL A 250 -10.28 -14.78 4.09
C VAL A 250 -9.11 -15.76 4.10
N GLN A 251 -9.43 -17.03 4.34
CA GLN A 251 -8.52 -18.17 4.34
C GLN A 251 -8.87 -19.14 3.20
N ASP A 252 -7.96 -20.05 2.88
CA ASP A 252 -8.16 -21.13 1.90
C ASP A 252 -8.71 -20.66 0.54
N LEU A 253 -8.31 -19.45 0.11
CA LEU A 253 -8.82 -18.86 -1.13
C LEU A 253 -8.32 -19.65 -2.33
N LYS A 254 -9.27 -20.23 -3.06
CA LYS A 254 -9.02 -20.98 -4.29
C LYS A 254 -9.89 -20.42 -5.41
N LEU A 255 -9.27 -20.05 -6.52
CA LEU A 255 -9.96 -19.67 -7.76
C LEU A 255 -10.05 -20.91 -8.65
N THR A 256 -11.22 -21.16 -9.24
CA THR A 256 -11.42 -22.18 -10.26
C THR A 256 -11.92 -21.52 -11.53
N VAL A 257 -11.30 -21.87 -12.66
CA VAL A 257 -11.60 -21.30 -13.97
C VAL A 257 -12.00 -22.43 -14.92
N THR A 258 -13.07 -22.23 -15.68
CA THR A 258 -13.63 -23.26 -16.56
C THR A 258 -13.83 -22.71 -17.97
N GLU A 259 -13.26 -23.42 -18.95
CA GLU A 259 -13.48 -23.15 -20.36
C GLU A 259 -14.90 -23.48 -20.78
N GLN A 260 -15.39 -22.80 -21.81
CA GLN A 260 -16.72 -23.02 -22.35
C GLN A 260 -16.64 -23.86 -23.62
N GLN A 261 -17.19 -25.08 -23.54
CA GLN A 261 -17.15 -26.06 -24.64
C GLN A 261 -17.72 -25.45 -25.93
N GLY A 262 -16.97 -25.56 -27.03
CA GLY A 262 -17.33 -25.00 -28.33
C GLY A 262 -17.12 -23.48 -28.48
N HIS A 263 -16.84 -22.77 -27.39
CA HIS A 263 -16.66 -21.31 -27.39
C HIS A 263 -15.21 -20.88 -27.09
N SER A 264 -14.47 -21.67 -26.34
CA SER A 264 -13.10 -21.34 -25.90
C SER A 264 -12.33 -22.57 -25.48
N ARG A 265 -10.99 -22.48 -25.46
CA ARG A 265 -10.11 -23.39 -24.73
C ARG A 265 -9.14 -22.60 -23.86
N ILE A 266 -8.87 -23.04 -22.65
CA ILE A 266 -7.85 -22.42 -21.79
C ILE A 266 -6.47 -22.89 -22.25
N ARG A 267 -5.63 -21.94 -22.67
CA ARG A 267 -4.23 -22.19 -23.04
C ARG A 267 -3.31 -22.08 -21.83
N LYS A 268 -3.54 -21.07 -20.99
CA LYS A 268 -2.70 -20.79 -19.81
C LYS A 268 -3.51 -20.05 -18.75
N VAL A 269 -3.31 -20.43 -17.49
CA VAL A 269 -3.72 -19.65 -16.32
C VAL A 269 -2.44 -19.11 -15.66
N ASP A 270 -2.19 -17.81 -15.82
CA ASP A 270 -1.03 -17.11 -15.25
C ASP A 270 -1.43 -16.38 -13.97
N ALA A 271 -1.08 -17.00 -12.84
CA ALA A 271 -1.31 -16.45 -11.50
C ALA A 271 -0.02 -15.94 -10.84
N GLY A 272 1.01 -15.62 -11.63
CA GLY A 272 2.29 -15.22 -11.05
C GLY A 272 3.04 -16.38 -10.40
N GLY A 273 3.38 -16.22 -9.13
CA GLY A 273 4.11 -17.21 -8.34
C GLY A 273 3.23 -18.25 -7.66
N TYR A 274 1.91 -18.12 -7.76
CA TYR A 274 0.98 -19.11 -7.21
C TYR A 274 0.92 -20.35 -8.09
N ALA A 275 0.97 -21.52 -7.45
CA ALA A 275 0.86 -22.79 -8.15
C ALA A 275 -0.55 -22.96 -8.73
N THR A 276 -0.61 -23.34 -10.00
CA THR A 276 -1.85 -23.75 -10.68
C THR A 276 -1.94 -25.28 -10.64
N GLU A 277 -3.05 -25.81 -10.16
CA GLU A 277 -3.33 -27.25 -10.23
C GLU A 277 -3.64 -27.64 -11.69
N PRO A 278 -2.84 -28.53 -12.32
CA PRO A 278 -2.97 -28.84 -13.75
C PRO A 278 -4.34 -29.41 -14.15
N ASN A 279 -4.97 -30.18 -13.25
CA ASN A 279 -6.16 -30.97 -13.58
C ASN A 279 -7.47 -30.18 -13.50
N ASN A 280 -7.48 -28.98 -12.90
CA ASN A 280 -8.72 -28.25 -12.61
C ASN A 280 -8.65 -26.75 -12.92
N ASN A 281 -7.57 -26.29 -13.59
CA ASN A 281 -7.34 -24.86 -13.89
C ASN A 281 -7.58 -23.96 -12.67
N SER A 282 -7.14 -24.44 -11.50
CA SER A 282 -7.42 -23.80 -10.23
C SER A 282 -6.15 -23.28 -9.57
N VAL A 283 -6.26 -22.12 -8.95
CA VAL A 283 -5.14 -21.41 -8.32
C VAL A 283 -5.42 -21.31 -6.83
N ASN A 284 -4.47 -21.78 -6.01
CA ASN A 284 -4.54 -21.65 -4.56
C ASN A 284 -3.76 -20.42 -4.09
N PHE A 285 -4.45 -19.47 -3.48
CA PHE A 285 -3.88 -18.24 -2.95
C PHE A 285 -3.61 -18.29 -1.44
N GLY A 286 -4.21 -19.24 -0.72
CA GLY A 286 -4.19 -19.29 0.74
C GLY A 286 -4.90 -18.08 1.35
N TYR A 287 -4.14 -17.22 2.03
CA TYR A 287 -4.68 -16.06 2.73
C TYR A 287 -4.81 -14.82 1.85
N LEU A 288 -5.89 -14.06 2.07
CA LEU A 288 -6.08 -12.72 1.50
C LEU A 288 -6.23 -11.69 2.63
N TYR A 289 -5.39 -10.66 2.60
CA TYR A 289 -5.42 -9.56 3.57
C TYR A 289 -6.56 -8.60 3.27
N ASN A 290 -6.95 -7.81 4.27
CA ASN A 290 -8.01 -6.84 4.09
C ASN A 290 -7.66 -5.78 3.04
N GLY A 291 -8.54 -5.62 2.05
CA GLY A 291 -8.34 -4.74 0.90
C GLY A 291 -7.24 -5.18 -0.07
N GLU A 292 -6.68 -6.38 0.10
CA GLU A 292 -5.69 -6.93 -0.82
C GLU A 292 -6.35 -7.42 -2.12
N VAL A 293 -5.61 -7.29 -3.22
CA VAL A 293 -6.07 -7.63 -4.56
C VAL A 293 -5.17 -8.71 -5.16
N ARG A 294 -5.79 -9.71 -5.79
CA ARG A 294 -5.10 -10.73 -6.59
C ARG A 294 -5.62 -10.72 -8.00
N LYS A 295 -4.70 -10.71 -8.97
CA LYS A 295 -4.99 -10.72 -10.40
C LYS A 295 -4.50 -12.02 -11.06
N VAL A 296 -5.29 -12.58 -11.97
CA VAL A 296 -4.95 -13.77 -12.77
C VAL A 296 -5.24 -13.48 -14.23
N ILE A 297 -4.27 -13.72 -15.11
CA ILE A 297 -4.48 -13.64 -16.56
C ILE A 297 -4.79 -15.05 -17.08
N VAL A 298 -5.89 -15.19 -17.79
CA VAL A 298 -6.28 -16.42 -18.49
C VAL A 298 -6.16 -16.18 -19.98
N ASP A 299 -5.26 -16.92 -20.62
CA ASP A 299 -5.13 -16.95 -22.07
C ASP A 299 -6.13 -17.96 -22.64
N LEU A 300 -7.05 -17.48 -23.47
CA LEU A 300 -8.08 -18.27 -24.12
C LEU A 300 -7.83 -18.35 -25.62
N VAL A 301 -8.03 -19.53 -26.21
CA VAL A 301 -8.13 -19.70 -27.66
C VAL A 301 -9.61 -19.78 -28.02
N LEU A 302 -10.09 -18.84 -28.82
CA LEU A 302 -11.44 -18.87 -29.37
C LEU A 302 -11.41 -19.53 -30.75
N PRO A 303 -12.18 -20.62 -30.99
CA PRO A 303 -12.14 -21.33 -32.27
C PRO A 303 -12.76 -20.50 -33.40
N ALA A 304 -12.42 -20.87 -34.64
CA ALA A 304 -13.07 -20.32 -35.83
C ALA A 304 -14.56 -20.68 -35.88
N VAL A 305 -15.39 -19.71 -36.22
CA VAL A 305 -16.86 -19.86 -36.25
C VAL A 305 -17.44 -19.19 -37.50
N ASN A 306 -18.52 -19.74 -38.05
CA ASN A 306 -19.06 -19.30 -39.34
C ASN A 306 -20.21 -18.27 -39.21
N ARG A 307 -20.66 -18.00 -37.98
CA ARG A 307 -21.76 -17.07 -37.69
C ARG A 307 -21.43 -16.22 -36.48
N ALA A 308 -21.91 -14.98 -36.48
CA ALA A 308 -21.80 -14.09 -35.33
C ALA A 308 -22.68 -14.58 -34.18
N TYR A 309 -22.19 -14.49 -32.95
CA TYR A 309 -22.93 -14.82 -31.74
C TYR A 309 -22.35 -14.08 -30.53
N HIS A 310 -23.08 -14.10 -29.41
CA HIS A 310 -22.62 -13.65 -28.11
C HIS A 310 -22.82 -14.79 -27.11
N ALA A 311 -21.75 -15.22 -26.46
CA ALA A 311 -21.77 -16.34 -25.53
C ALA A 311 -20.72 -16.17 -24.43
N PRO A 312 -20.87 -16.84 -23.27
CA PRO A 312 -19.80 -17.01 -22.31
C PRO A 312 -18.60 -17.71 -22.96
N VAL A 313 -17.41 -17.16 -22.75
CA VAL A 313 -16.12 -17.77 -23.14
C VAL A 313 -15.30 -18.22 -21.93
N LEU A 314 -15.70 -17.81 -20.73
CA LEU A 314 -15.04 -18.18 -19.49
C LEU A 314 -16.04 -18.11 -18.35
N THR A 315 -16.03 -19.12 -17.48
CA THR A 315 -16.65 -19.01 -16.16
C THR A 315 -15.62 -19.16 -15.07
N ALA A 316 -15.79 -18.43 -13.98
CA ALA A 316 -14.89 -18.49 -12.83
C ALA A 316 -15.66 -18.36 -11.53
N TYR A 317 -15.19 -19.03 -10.48
CA TYR A 317 -15.68 -18.86 -9.13
C TYR A 317 -14.53 -19.06 -8.16
N CYS A 318 -14.66 -18.54 -6.94
CA CYS A 318 -13.73 -18.81 -5.87
C CYS A 318 -14.43 -19.45 -4.67
N THR A 319 -13.70 -20.33 -4.01
CA THR A 319 -14.03 -20.90 -2.70
C THR A 319 -13.06 -20.34 -1.67
N TYR A 320 -13.54 -20.10 -0.46
CA TYR A 320 -12.70 -19.62 0.64
C TYR A 320 -13.34 -19.96 1.97
N SER A 321 -12.61 -19.78 3.06
CA SER A 321 -13.13 -19.92 4.42
C SER A 321 -12.98 -18.62 5.21
N VAL A 322 -13.92 -18.38 6.12
CA VAL A 322 -13.87 -17.26 7.09
C VAL A 322 -14.12 -17.85 8.47
N LYS A 323 -13.14 -17.73 9.37
CA LYS A 323 -13.16 -18.38 10.70
C LYS A 323 -13.52 -19.89 10.62
N GLY A 324 -13.01 -20.57 9.59
CA GLY A 324 -13.22 -22.01 9.36
C GLY A 324 -14.55 -22.39 8.70
N GLN A 325 -15.42 -21.43 8.40
CA GLN A 325 -16.67 -21.68 7.67
C GLN A 325 -16.48 -21.47 6.17
N PRO A 326 -16.96 -22.37 5.30
CA PRO A 326 -16.78 -22.28 3.86
C PRO A 326 -17.73 -21.25 3.21
N PHE A 327 -17.24 -20.55 2.19
CA PHE A 327 -17.94 -19.55 1.39
C PHE A 327 -17.55 -19.64 -0.08
N TYR A 328 -18.38 -19.05 -0.94
CA TYR A 328 -18.22 -19.01 -2.39
C TYR A 328 -18.42 -17.59 -2.92
N SER A 329 -17.74 -17.24 -4.01
CA SER A 329 -17.98 -16.01 -4.77
C SER A 329 -17.83 -16.24 -6.29
N PRO A 330 -18.73 -15.70 -7.13
CA PRO A 330 -19.92 -14.96 -6.73
C PRO A 330 -21.00 -15.92 -6.19
N ARG A 331 -21.90 -15.39 -5.37
CA ARG A 331 -22.98 -16.19 -4.78
C ARG A 331 -24.01 -16.70 -5.78
N SER A 332 -24.08 -16.09 -6.95
CA SER A 332 -24.88 -16.55 -8.08
C SER A 332 -24.36 -17.85 -8.70
N GLY A 333 -23.24 -18.40 -8.21
CA GLY A 333 -22.63 -19.64 -8.65
C GLY A 333 -21.31 -19.39 -9.36
N TYR A 334 -21.33 -18.64 -10.45
CA TYR A 334 -20.14 -18.32 -11.23
C TYR A 334 -20.21 -16.92 -11.84
N LEU A 335 -19.03 -16.31 -11.97
CA LEU A 335 -18.80 -15.16 -12.82
C LEU A 335 -18.66 -15.66 -14.26
N SER A 336 -19.28 -14.96 -15.21
CA SER A 336 -19.19 -15.27 -16.63
C SER A 336 -18.59 -14.09 -17.39
N CYS A 337 -17.51 -14.31 -18.15
CA CYS A 337 -17.05 -13.37 -19.18
C CYS A 337 -17.63 -13.82 -20.52
N SER A 338 -18.36 -12.92 -21.18
CA SER A 338 -18.96 -13.15 -22.49
C SER A 338 -18.32 -12.26 -23.55
N ILE A 339 -18.20 -12.80 -24.76
CA ILE A 339 -17.60 -12.09 -25.90
C ILE A 339 -18.53 -12.21 -27.11
N SER A 340 -18.70 -11.12 -27.84
CA SER A 340 -19.38 -11.09 -29.13
C SER A 340 -18.43 -11.47 -30.28
N ARG A 341 -18.65 -12.64 -30.91
CA ARG A 341 -17.96 -13.04 -32.14
C ARG A 341 -18.59 -12.30 -33.33
N THR A 342 -17.82 -11.50 -34.07
CA THR A 342 -18.34 -10.67 -35.19
C THR A 342 -17.33 -10.53 -36.33
N GLY A 343 -17.82 -10.44 -37.57
CA GLY A 343 -16.98 -10.21 -38.76
C GLY A 343 -16.44 -8.78 -38.87
N SER A 344 -17.00 -7.84 -38.09
CA SER A 344 -16.52 -6.45 -38.01
C SER A 344 -15.26 -6.29 -37.17
N ALA A 345 -15.00 -7.21 -36.25
CA ALA A 345 -13.79 -7.21 -35.45
C ALA A 345 -12.61 -7.70 -36.28
N LYS A 346 -11.51 -6.96 -36.28
CA LYS A 346 -10.24 -7.37 -36.89
C LYS A 346 -9.20 -7.58 -35.78
N ALA A 347 -8.55 -8.74 -35.76
CA ALA A 347 -7.57 -9.08 -34.72
C ALA A 347 -6.48 -7.99 -34.53
N ALA A 348 -5.99 -7.42 -35.63
CA ALA A 348 -4.95 -6.38 -35.60
C ALA A 348 -5.43 -4.99 -35.13
N ALA A 349 -6.74 -4.75 -35.04
CA ALA A 349 -7.32 -3.46 -34.65
C ALA A 349 -8.04 -3.52 -33.29
N MET A 350 -8.05 -4.68 -32.63
CA MET A 350 -8.63 -4.82 -31.31
C MET A 350 -7.71 -4.23 -30.26
N GLU A 351 -8.20 -3.24 -29.54
CA GLU A 351 -7.53 -2.70 -28.37
C GLU A 351 -7.80 -3.61 -27.18
N THR A 352 -6.73 -4.09 -26.54
CA THR A 352 -6.82 -4.85 -25.30
C THR A 352 -7.40 -3.98 -24.19
N ALA A 353 -8.36 -4.52 -23.43
CA ALA A 353 -8.91 -3.83 -22.26
C ALA A 353 -7.80 -3.26 -21.36
N GLU A 354 -7.94 -2.00 -20.93
CA GLU A 354 -6.86 -1.24 -20.26
C GLU A 354 -6.31 -1.97 -19.02
N GLU A 355 -7.18 -2.55 -18.18
CA GLU A 355 -6.77 -3.33 -17.01
C GLU A 355 -5.91 -4.55 -17.37
N VAL A 356 -6.29 -5.25 -18.46
CA VAL A 356 -5.54 -6.40 -18.98
C VAL A 356 -4.18 -5.93 -19.50
N LYS A 357 -4.15 -4.83 -20.26
CA LYS A 357 -2.92 -4.24 -20.80
C LYS A 357 -1.95 -3.83 -19.70
N VAL A 358 -2.44 -3.11 -18.68
CA VAL A 358 -1.64 -2.66 -17.52
C VAL A 358 -1.04 -3.85 -16.77
N GLU A 359 -1.82 -4.91 -16.55
CA GLU A 359 -1.32 -6.11 -15.89
C GLU A 359 -0.25 -6.82 -16.74
N LEU A 360 -0.43 -6.91 -18.06
CA LEU A 360 0.59 -7.47 -18.96
C LEU A 360 1.88 -6.65 -18.98
N ILE A 361 1.81 -5.32 -18.87
CA ILE A 361 2.98 -4.45 -18.71
C ILE A 361 3.72 -4.81 -17.42
N ARG A 362 2.99 -4.94 -16.30
CA ARG A 362 3.57 -5.36 -15.02
C ARG A 362 4.25 -6.72 -15.14
N ARG A 363 3.61 -7.71 -15.76
CA ARG A 363 4.19 -9.07 -15.94
C ARG A 363 5.46 -9.04 -16.80
N ARG A 364 5.49 -8.24 -17.86
CA ARG A 364 6.71 -8.06 -18.68
C ARG A 364 7.87 -7.45 -17.89
N LEU A 365 7.61 -6.45 -17.04
CA LEU A 365 8.62 -5.88 -16.16
C LEU A 365 9.18 -6.93 -15.17
N VAL A 366 8.31 -7.75 -14.60
CA VAL A 366 8.71 -8.81 -13.65
C VAL A 366 9.56 -9.89 -14.34
N ASN A 367 9.25 -10.23 -15.60
CA ASN A 367 10.11 -11.10 -16.40
C ASN A 367 11.50 -10.48 -16.61
N LYS A 368 11.57 -9.17 -16.86
CA LYS A 368 12.84 -8.44 -16.94
C LYS A 368 13.61 -8.42 -15.62
N PHE A 369 12.94 -8.39 -14.47
CA PHE A 369 13.60 -8.61 -13.18
C PHE A 369 14.22 -10.01 -13.09
N GLY A 370 13.52 -11.04 -13.57
CA GLY A 370 14.07 -12.40 -13.66
C GLY A 370 15.30 -12.49 -14.56
N GLU A 371 15.24 -11.87 -15.76
CA GLU A 371 16.39 -11.78 -16.67
C GLU A 371 17.57 -11.05 -16.03
N ALA A 372 17.32 -9.96 -15.30
CA ALA A 372 18.36 -9.20 -14.60
C ALA A 372 18.99 -9.98 -13.44
N ILE A 373 18.21 -10.74 -12.67
CA ILE A 373 18.72 -11.63 -11.61
C ILE A 373 19.59 -12.74 -12.20
N ALA A 374 19.21 -13.30 -13.35
CA ALA A 374 19.95 -14.35 -14.04
C ALA A 374 21.15 -13.85 -14.86
N ALA A 375 21.37 -12.53 -14.92
CA ALA A 375 22.44 -11.94 -15.70
C ALA A 375 23.82 -12.18 -15.06
N ASN A 376 24.85 -12.26 -15.88
CA ASN A 376 26.22 -12.46 -15.42
C ASN A 376 26.88 -11.13 -15.02
N GLY A 377 26.44 -10.57 -13.90
CA GLY A 377 26.99 -9.35 -13.31
C GLY A 377 26.19 -8.07 -13.56
N MET A 378 26.68 -7.00 -12.94
CA MET A 378 25.91 -5.76 -12.76
C MET A 378 25.54 -5.05 -14.07
N ASP A 379 26.47 -4.96 -15.02
CA ASP A 379 26.23 -4.24 -16.27
C ASP A 379 25.18 -4.93 -17.14
N ALA A 380 25.25 -6.26 -17.24
CA ALA A 380 24.27 -7.05 -17.97
C ALA A 380 22.87 -6.94 -17.33
N ALA A 381 22.79 -6.99 -16.00
CA ALA A 381 21.53 -6.78 -15.29
C ALA A 381 20.98 -5.37 -15.49
N ARG A 382 21.83 -4.34 -15.39
CA ARG A 382 21.43 -2.94 -15.61
C ARG A 382 20.92 -2.74 -17.04
N GLY A 383 21.55 -3.32 -18.05
CA GLY A 383 21.06 -3.31 -19.43
C GLY A 383 19.63 -3.86 -19.55
N LYS A 384 19.30 -4.96 -18.85
CA LYS A 384 17.92 -5.50 -18.82
C LYS A 384 16.92 -4.56 -18.15
N LEU A 385 17.35 -3.85 -17.10
CA LEU A 385 16.50 -2.87 -16.41
C LEU A 385 16.30 -1.60 -17.25
N GLU A 386 17.33 -1.14 -17.97
CA GLU A 386 17.24 0.00 -18.89
C GLU A 386 16.37 -0.29 -20.12
N GLU A 387 16.43 -1.52 -20.66
CA GLU A 387 15.48 -1.99 -21.68
C GLU A 387 14.03 -1.90 -21.16
N ALA A 388 13.80 -2.36 -19.92
CA ALA A 388 12.48 -2.31 -19.29
C ALA A 388 12.01 -0.87 -19.01
N ASP A 389 12.93 0.01 -18.61
CA ASP A 389 12.66 1.42 -18.32
C ASP A 389 12.30 2.19 -19.58
N THR A 390 13.02 1.93 -20.68
CA THR A 390 12.70 2.46 -22.01
C THR A 390 11.30 2.04 -22.46
N ALA A 391 10.98 0.74 -22.34
CA ALA A 391 9.66 0.23 -22.69
C ALA A 391 8.55 0.83 -21.82
N LEU A 392 8.79 1.02 -20.52
CA LEU A 392 7.81 1.56 -19.58
C LEU A 392 7.62 3.08 -19.76
N ARG A 393 8.66 3.83 -20.12
CA ARG A 393 8.55 5.26 -20.47
C ARG A 393 7.81 5.51 -21.78
N ALA A 394 7.89 4.58 -22.73
CA ALA A 394 7.13 4.65 -23.97
C ALA A 394 5.62 4.44 -23.77
N GLU A 395 5.21 3.84 -22.65
CA GLU A 395 3.81 3.60 -22.35
C GLU A 395 3.05 4.90 -22.04
N ARG A 396 1.92 5.10 -22.74
CA ARG A 396 1.10 6.33 -22.68
C ARG A 396 -0.09 6.22 -21.74
N SER A 397 -0.34 5.03 -21.17
CA SER A 397 -1.38 4.81 -20.17
C SER A 397 -1.24 5.79 -19.00
N ARG A 398 -2.37 6.33 -18.54
CA ARG A 398 -2.47 7.17 -17.33
C ARG A 398 -2.81 6.37 -16.07
N HIS A 399 -2.73 5.04 -16.15
CA HIS A 399 -3.08 4.18 -15.03
C HIS A 399 -2.07 4.36 -13.88
N PRO A 400 -2.49 4.60 -12.62
CA PRO A 400 -1.59 4.91 -11.51
C PRO A 400 -0.51 3.86 -11.26
N LEU A 401 -0.82 2.59 -11.50
CA LEU A 401 0.17 1.50 -11.37
C LEU A 401 1.39 1.72 -12.28
N ILE A 402 1.23 2.29 -13.48
CA ILE A 402 2.35 2.52 -14.40
C ILE A 402 3.36 3.49 -13.78
N ASP A 403 2.89 4.56 -13.13
CA ASP A 403 3.76 5.52 -12.45
C ASP A 403 4.46 4.90 -11.24
N LEU A 404 3.77 4.01 -10.50
CA LEU A 404 4.38 3.26 -9.41
C LEU A 404 5.47 2.30 -9.90
N LEU A 405 5.25 1.60 -11.02
CA LEU A 405 6.26 0.72 -11.63
C LEU A 405 7.47 1.52 -12.12
N LYS A 406 7.26 2.72 -12.69
CA LYS A 406 8.34 3.63 -13.09
C LYS A 406 9.17 4.07 -11.89
N ALA A 407 8.50 4.47 -10.80
CA ALA A 407 9.16 4.91 -9.59
C ALA A 407 9.95 3.79 -8.91
N GLU A 408 9.45 2.55 -8.95
CA GLU A 408 10.19 1.39 -8.47
C GLU A 408 11.43 1.11 -9.31
N LEU A 409 11.27 1.02 -10.63
CA LEU A 409 12.38 0.71 -11.54
C LEU A 409 13.49 1.76 -11.46
N ALA A 410 13.11 3.04 -11.35
CA ALA A 410 14.06 4.13 -11.12
C ALA A 410 14.91 3.89 -9.86
N LYS A 411 14.32 3.43 -8.75
CA LYS A 411 15.09 3.12 -7.53
C LYS A 411 16.01 1.93 -7.71
N LEU A 412 15.57 0.88 -8.41
CA LEU A 412 16.43 -0.26 -8.70
C LEU A 412 17.68 0.18 -9.49
N LEU A 413 17.52 1.10 -10.44
CA LEU A 413 18.62 1.65 -11.23
C LEU A 413 19.60 2.52 -10.41
N THR A 414 19.18 3.08 -9.27
CA THR A 414 20.08 3.84 -8.37
C THR A 414 21.05 2.97 -7.59
N LEU A 415 20.83 1.66 -7.50
CA LEU A 415 21.70 0.77 -6.74
C LEU A 415 23.05 0.62 -7.44
N THR A 416 24.10 0.78 -6.65
CA THR A 416 25.49 0.87 -7.11
C THR A 416 26.29 -0.43 -6.94
N THR A 417 25.79 -1.39 -6.16
CA THR A 417 26.45 -2.68 -5.96
C THR A 417 25.58 -3.84 -6.44
N TRP A 418 26.23 -4.91 -6.88
CA TRP A 418 25.58 -6.12 -7.39
C TRP A 418 24.71 -6.78 -6.32
N GLU A 419 25.24 -6.92 -5.10
CA GLU A 419 24.61 -7.63 -3.99
C GLU A 419 23.32 -6.92 -3.56
N LYS A 420 23.37 -5.59 -3.44
CA LYS A 420 22.19 -4.78 -3.14
C LYS A 420 21.16 -4.88 -4.27
N LEU A 421 21.60 -4.79 -5.52
CA LEU A 421 20.71 -4.87 -6.68
C LEU A 421 19.98 -6.21 -6.76
N VAL A 422 20.69 -7.33 -6.66
CA VAL A 422 20.10 -8.68 -6.77
C VAL A 422 19.17 -8.97 -5.60
N ALA A 423 19.55 -8.64 -4.36
CA ALA A 423 18.68 -8.82 -3.21
C ALA A 423 17.37 -8.02 -3.38
N ARG A 424 17.48 -6.77 -3.85
CA ARG A 424 16.35 -5.89 -4.14
C ARG A 424 15.45 -6.43 -5.25
N LEU A 425 16.05 -6.93 -6.33
CA LEU A 425 15.34 -7.53 -7.45
C LEU A 425 14.61 -8.82 -7.04
N ARG A 426 15.22 -9.69 -6.24
CA ARG A 426 14.58 -10.90 -5.71
C ARG A 426 13.35 -10.55 -4.87
N ALA A 427 13.49 -9.60 -3.93
CA ALA A 427 12.37 -9.11 -3.13
C ALA A 427 11.26 -8.49 -4.00
N ALA A 428 11.63 -7.67 -5.00
CA ALA A 428 10.68 -7.04 -5.91
C ALA A 428 9.94 -8.08 -6.78
N LYS A 429 10.67 -9.00 -7.40
CA LYS A 429 10.13 -10.09 -8.19
C LYS A 429 9.16 -10.93 -7.37
N ARG A 430 9.57 -11.37 -6.18
CA ARG A 430 8.72 -12.18 -5.28
C ARG A 430 7.44 -11.44 -4.91
N SER A 431 7.56 -10.18 -4.51
CA SER A 431 6.41 -9.34 -4.16
C SER A 431 5.44 -9.16 -5.33
N HIS A 432 5.94 -9.05 -6.56
CA HIS A 432 5.12 -9.00 -7.76
C HIS A 432 4.49 -10.33 -8.18
N ASP A 433 5.21 -11.43 -8.03
CA ASP A 433 4.71 -12.75 -8.37
C ASP A 433 3.58 -13.18 -7.43
N PHE A 434 3.68 -12.82 -6.15
CA PHE A 434 2.65 -13.10 -5.14
C PHE A 434 1.67 -11.93 -4.96
N GLN A 435 1.90 -10.82 -5.66
CA GLN A 435 1.08 -9.59 -5.60
C GLN A 435 0.84 -9.09 -4.17
N ARG A 436 1.80 -9.33 -3.28
CA ARG A 436 1.73 -9.07 -1.86
C ARG A 436 2.84 -8.08 -1.51
N SER A 437 2.53 -7.08 -0.69
CA SER A 437 3.55 -6.14 -0.22
C SER A 437 4.71 -6.91 0.40
N ALA A 438 5.90 -6.65 -0.09
CA ALA A 438 7.13 -6.99 0.59
C ALA A 438 7.99 -5.74 0.62
N THR A 439 8.78 -5.59 1.68
CA THR A 439 9.73 -4.50 1.69
C THR A 439 10.82 -4.81 0.69
N ARG A 440 10.93 -3.93 -0.29
CA ARG A 440 12.00 -4.01 -1.27
C ARG A 440 13.18 -3.26 -0.65
N GLY A 441 12.98 -2.15 0.04
CA GLY A 441 13.87 -1.43 0.99
C GLY A 441 13.03 -0.27 1.51
N ASN A 442 13.54 0.94 1.78
CA ASN A 442 12.79 1.99 2.52
C ASN A 442 11.25 1.92 2.37
N VAL A 443 10.60 1.53 3.47
CA VAL A 443 9.20 1.10 3.58
C VAL A 443 8.20 2.19 3.16
N SER A 444 8.69 3.45 3.04
CA SER A 444 7.93 4.64 2.69
C SER A 444 7.69 4.83 1.19
N ASP A 445 8.59 4.34 0.33
CA ASP A 445 8.78 5.03 -0.95
C ASP A 445 7.94 4.43 -2.11
N THR A 446 7.39 3.22 -1.99
CA THR A 446 6.59 2.55 -3.04
C THR A 446 5.38 1.82 -2.46
N ILE A 447 4.15 2.19 -2.86
CA ILE A 447 2.87 1.69 -2.31
C ILE A 447 2.26 0.58 -3.20
N ILE A 448 3.07 -0.30 -3.79
CA ILE A 448 2.52 -1.40 -4.61
C ILE A 448 2.11 -2.54 -3.67
N PHE A 449 0.87 -3.03 -3.80
CA PHE A 449 0.30 -4.12 -2.99
C PHE A 449 0.24 -3.89 -1.48
N LYS A 450 0.30 -2.64 -1.03
CA LYS A 450 0.33 -2.28 0.40
C LYS A 450 -1.05 -1.78 0.87
N PRO A 451 -1.85 -2.60 1.59
CA PRO A 451 -3.09 -2.15 2.22
C PRO A 451 -2.86 -0.99 3.20
N ARG A 452 -3.92 -0.22 3.44
CA ARG A 452 -3.86 0.97 4.31
C ARG A 452 -3.31 0.68 5.71
N ARG A 453 -3.73 -0.42 6.35
CA ARG A 453 -3.28 -0.82 7.71
C ARG A 453 -1.77 -0.99 7.80
N MET A 454 -1.11 -1.43 6.71
CA MET A 454 0.35 -1.57 6.69
C MET A 454 1.08 -0.22 6.80
N ASN A 455 0.54 0.86 6.24
CA ASN A 455 1.14 2.19 6.42
C ASN A 455 1.01 2.67 7.87
N GLU A 456 -0.16 2.45 8.47
CA GLU A 456 -0.44 2.85 9.84
C GLU A 456 0.49 2.13 10.84
N TYR A 457 0.73 0.83 10.65
CA TYR A 457 1.65 0.08 11.50
C TYR A 457 3.10 0.47 11.32
N VAL A 458 3.53 0.83 10.11
CA VAL A 458 4.88 1.35 9.85
C VAL A 458 5.09 2.69 10.56
N ASP A 459 4.10 3.59 10.51
CA ASP A 459 4.16 4.86 11.24
C ASP A 459 4.15 4.66 12.76
N GLN A 460 3.42 3.65 13.26
CA GLN A 460 3.46 3.27 14.68
C GLN A 460 4.83 2.71 15.07
N ALA A 461 5.42 1.85 14.24
CA ALA A 461 6.75 1.28 14.47
C ALA A 461 7.81 2.38 14.57
N ARG A 462 7.84 3.33 13.63
CA ARG A 462 8.74 4.49 13.69
C ARG A 462 8.66 5.27 14.99
N LYS A 463 7.45 5.50 15.49
CA LYS A 463 7.23 6.21 16.76
C LYS A 463 7.70 5.36 17.94
N PHE A 464 7.47 4.04 17.87
CA PHE A 464 7.90 3.11 18.89
C PHE A 464 9.42 2.98 18.96
N ASP A 465 10.13 2.96 17.83
CA ASP A 465 11.60 2.90 17.85
C ASP A 465 12.22 4.20 18.37
N GLN A 466 11.54 5.34 18.19
CA GLN A 466 11.96 6.62 18.77
C GLN A 466 11.74 6.68 20.29
N ASP A 467 10.66 6.06 20.79
CA ASP A 467 10.33 6.00 22.21
C ASP A 467 9.70 4.64 22.58
N PRO A 468 10.53 3.62 22.88
CA PRO A 468 10.04 2.28 23.22
C PRO A 468 9.23 2.23 24.53
N SER A 469 9.25 3.30 25.34
CA SER A 469 8.44 3.39 26.56
C SER A 469 6.94 3.59 26.29
N ARG A 470 6.58 3.92 25.04
CA ARG A 470 5.20 4.15 24.60
C ARG A 470 4.78 3.08 23.60
N PRO A 471 4.33 1.91 24.06
CA PRO A 471 3.93 0.83 23.16
C PRO A 471 2.74 1.26 22.28
N PRO A 472 2.69 0.79 21.03
CA PRO A 472 1.54 1.02 20.17
C PRO A 472 0.30 0.30 20.72
N PRO A 473 -0.92 0.76 20.39
CA PRO A 473 -2.14 0.07 20.79
C PRO A 473 -2.18 -1.33 20.17
N SER A 474 -2.74 -2.30 20.89
CA SER A 474 -3.03 -3.64 20.39
C SER A 474 -4.07 -3.62 19.26
N VAL A 475 -4.16 -4.72 18.51
CA VAL A 475 -5.12 -4.89 17.41
C VAL A 475 -6.58 -4.78 17.89
N GLU A 476 -6.92 -5.26 19.09
CA GLU A 476 -8.27 -5.17 19.66
C GLU A 476 -8.63 -3.75 20.12
N GLU A 477 -7.67 -3.01 20.69
CA GLU A 477 -7.89 -1.61 21.09
C GLU A 477 -8.20 -0.73 19.87
N GLU A 478 -7.50 -0.97 18.75
CA GLU A 478 -7.79 -0.31 17.48
C GLU A 478 -9.18 -0.68 16.95
N GLU A 479 -9.51 -1.97 16.90
CA GLU A 479 -10.81 -2.43 16.40
C GLU A 479 -11.98 -1.91 17.25
N SER A 480 -11.80 -1.86 18.57
CA SER A 480 -12.78 -1.29 19.50
C SER A 480 -12.99 0.21 19.24
N SER A 481 -11.90 0.96 19.03
CA SER A 481 -11.98 2.39 18.71
C SER A 481 -12.68 2.66 17.37
N MET A 482 -12.46 1.80 16.38
CA MET A 482 -13.09 1.88 15.06
C MET A 482 -14.58 1.51 15.11
N ALA A 483 -14.95 0.48 15.87
CA ALA A 483 -16.34 0.09 16.05
C ALA A 483 -17.18 1.21 16.70
N VAL A 484 -16.63 1.89 17.72
CA VAL A 484 -17.26 3.06 18.35
C VAL A 484 -17.40 4.23 17.36
N ALA A 485 -16.45 4.38 16.43
CA ALA A 485 -16.52 5.41 15.40
C ALA A 485 -17.53 5.09 14.27
N ASP A 486 -17.73 3.82 13.94
CA ASP A 486 -18.68 3.36 12.90
C ASP A 486 -20.13 3.32 13.41
N ASP A 487 -20.35 2.93 14.68
CA ASP A 487 -21.68 2.96 15.31
C ASP A 487 -22.24 4.39 15.38
N ARG A 488 -21.37 5.39 15.59
CA ARG A 488 -21.73 6.81 15.51
C ARG A 488 -22.10 7.30 14.10
N ARG A 489 -21.86 6.50 13.05
CA ARG A 489 -22.10 6.86 11.63
C ARG A 489 -23.31 6.15 11.00
N ARG A 490 -23.97 5.20 11.68
CA ARG A 490 -25.14 4.50 11.13
C ARG A 490 -26.45 5.29 11.37
N PRO A 491 -27.30 5.54 10.35
CA PRO A 491 -28.67 5.98 10.55
C PRO A 491 -29.51 4.85 11.17
N GLN A 492 -30.22 5.11 12.27
CA GLN A 492 -31.15 4.14 12.87
C GLN A 492 -32.33 3.84 11.94
N GLU A 493 -32.38 2.64 11.37
CA GLU A 493 -33.58 2.10 10.74
C GLU A 493 -34.59 1.66 11.82
N GLN A 494 -35.79 2.25 11.78
CA GLN A 494 -36.91 1.87 12.65
C GLN A 494 -37.49 0.50 12.23
N PRO A 495 -37.79 -0.40 13.19
CA PRO A 495 -38.41 -1.68 12.86
C PRO A 495 -39.88 -1.48 12.48
N ARG A 496 -40.27 -2.05 11.34
CA ARG A 496 -41.65 -2.11 10.86
C ARG A 496 -42.53 -2.93 11.81
N ARG A 497 -43.67 -2.35 12.17
CA ARG A 497 -44.78 -2.94 12.94
C ARG A 497 -45.27 -4.25 12.29
N GLY A 498 -45.14 -5.35 13.02
CA GLY A 498 -45.91 -6.58 12.89
C GLY A 498 -46.72 -6.80 14.18
N SER A 499 -47.94 -7.28 14.02
CA SER A 499 -49.09 -7.24 14.95
C SER A 499 -49.10 -8.24 16.12
N ARG A 500 -49.66 -7.77 17.26
CA ARG A 500 -50.52 -8.42 18.31
C ARG A 500 -50.07 -9.81 18.84
N VAL A 501 -49.95 -10.07 20.15
CA VAL A 501 -51.00 -10.24 21.21
C VAL A 501 -50.30 -10.41 22.58
N TRP A 502 -51.05 -10.17 23.66
CA TRP A 502 -50.72 -10.00 25.07
C TRP A 502 -50.20 -11.23 25.87
N ALA A 503 -49.45 -10.91 26.94
CA ALA A 503 -49.64 -11.31 28.36
C ALA A 503 -48.72 -12.36 29.07
N TRP A 504 -48.02 -11.83 30.11
CA TRP A 504 -47.59 -12.40 31.42
C TRP A 504 -46.50 -13.51 31.41
N SER A 505 -45.47 -13.58 32.26
CA SER A 505 -45.20 -13.08 33.63
C SER A 505 -43.69 -13.09 33.98
N SER A 506 -43.30 -12.21 34.92
CA SER A 506 -41.98 -11.95 35.55
C SER A 506 -41.37 -13.14 36.34
N PRO A 507 -40.08 -13.14 36.79
CA PRO A 507 -39.53 -12.26 37.86
C PRO A 507 -38.06 -11.80 37.59
N ARG A 508 -37.40 -10.85 38.28
CA ARG A 508 -37.39 -10.48 39.71
C ARG A 508 -36.65 -9.13 39.85
N GLU A 509 -37.11 -8.32 40.79
CA GLU A 509 -36.58 -7.00 41.15
C GLU A 509 -35.11 -7.01 41.59
N ARG A 510 -34.42 -5.90 41.33
CA ARG A 510 -33.49 -5.30 42.31
C ARG A 510 -33.50 -3.78 42.16
N SER A 511 -33.82 -3.13 43.27
CA SER A 511 -33.95 -1.68 43.43
C SER A 511 -32.67 -0.92 43.09
N SER A 512 -32.78 0.22 42.42
CA SER A 512 -31.76 1.26 42.50
C SER A 512 -32.40 2.67 42.57
N SER A 513 -32.27 3.22 43.77
CA SER A 513 -32.13 4.63 44.16
C SER A 513 -32.60 5.72 43.17
N GLY A 514 -33.51 6.58 43.64
CA GLY A 514 -34.00 7.77 42.94
C GLY A 514 -32.93 8.79 42.53
N TRP A 515 -31.68 8.63 42.97
CA TRP A 515 -30.54 9.45 42.51
C TRP A 515 -30.04 9.03 41.12
N ALA A 516 -30.20 7.76 40.75
CA ALA A 516 -29.82 7.26 39.41
C ALA A 516 -30.72 7.86 38.30
N TRP A 517 -32.00 8.08 38.60
CA TRP A 517 -32.93 8.70 37.64
C TRP A 517 -32.64 10.17 37.40
N ALA A 518 -32.17 10.90 38.41
CA ALA A 518 -31.78 12.31 38.26
C ALA A 518 -30.54 12.46 37.36
N THR A 519 -29.53 11.59 37.50
CA THR A 519 -28.35 11.57 36.61
C THR A 519 -28.70 11.16 35.19
N VAL A 520 -29.60 10.18 35.01
CA VAL A 520 -30.09 9.79 33.67
C VAL A 520 -30.80 10.95 32.98
N LEU A 521 -31.68 11.67 33.69
CA LEU A 521 -32.38 12.83 33.13
C LEU A 521 -31.42 13.98 32.77
N LEU A 522 -30.40 14.23 33.59
CA LEU A 522 -29.36 15.22 33.30
C LEU A 522 -28.52 14.83 32.07
N CYS A 523 -28.09 13.57 31.97
CA CYS A 523 -27.35 13.06 30.82
C CYS A 523 -28.17 13.11 29.53
N MET A 524 -29.47 12.82 29.60
CA MET A 524 -30.38 12.94 28.45
C MET A 524 -30.52 14.39 27.98
N ALA A 525 -30.67 15.35 28.91
CA ALA A 525 -30.71 16.77 28.57
C ALA A 525 -29.41 17.25 27.92
N LEU A 526 -28.25 16.82 28.43
CA LEU A 526 -26.95 17.13 27.84
C LEU A 526 -26.77 16.52 26.45
N ALA A 527 -27.18 15.26 26.27
CA ALA A 527 -27.11 14.58 24.96
C ALA A 527 -27.97 15.28 23.91
N VAL A 528 -29.20 15.68 24.27
CA VAL A 528 -30.08 16.48 23.40
C VAL A 528 -29.44 17.83 23.07
N GLY A 529 -28.82 18.50 24.05
CA GLY A 529 -28.07 19.74 23.82
C GLY A 529 -26.92 19.58 22.80
N VAL A 530 -26.13 18.51 22.92
CA VAL A 530 -25.04 18.22 21.97
C VAL A 530 -25.56 17.91 20.57
N ILE A 531 -26.67 17.17 20.45
CA ILE A 531 -27.29 16.87 19.17
C ILE A 531 -27.80 18.15 18.49
N LEU A 532 -28.50 19.01 19.23
CA LEU A 532 -28.98 20.29 18.70
C LEU A 532 -27.83 21.20 18.26
N ALA A 533 -26.73 21.22 19.02
CA ALA A 533 -25.51 21.93 18.63
C ALA A 533 -24.89 21.35 17.34
N GLY A 534 -24.82 20.02 17.24
CA GLY A 534 -24.31 19.34 16.04
C GLY A 534 -25.15 19.60 14.79
N VAL A 535 -26.48 19.57 14.91
CA VAL A 535 -27.41 19.91 13.82
C VAL A 535 -27.26 21.36 13.39
N ALA A 536 -27.11 22.29 14.35
CA ALA A 536 -26.87 23.70 14.05
C ALA A 536 -25.55 23.90 13.27
N VAL A 537 -24.46 23.24 13.68
CA VAL A 537 -23.16 23.31 12.97
C VAL A 537 -23.26 22.71 11.56
N PHE A 538 -23.96 21.59 11.41
CA PHE A 538 -24.14 20.95 10.10
C PHE A 538 -25.03 21.77 9.15
N ALA A 539 -26.09 22.37 9.66
CA ALA A 539 -26.93 23.30 8.90
C ALA A 539 -26.12 24.52 8.43
N VAL A 540 -25.28 25.09 9.32
CA VAL A 540 -24.32 26.14 8.95
C VAL A 540 -23.39 25.64 7.83
N TYR A 541 -22.78 24.47 7.96
CA TYR A 541 -21.89 23.93 6.92
C TYR A 541 -22.57 23.79 5.54
N ILE A 542 -23.79 23.24 5.48
CA ILE A 542 -24.55 23.08 4.23
C ILE A 542 -24.93 24.43 3.62
N ILE A 543 -25.33 25.41 4.44
CA ILE A 543 -25.70 26.75 3.97
C ILE A 543 -24.48 27.47 3.38
N TYR A 544 -23.27 27.23 3.89
CA TYR A 544 -22.09 28.00 3.51
C TYR A 544 -21.21 27.43 2.39
N ARG A 545 -21.34 26.14 2.00
CA ARG A 545 -20.55 25.45 0.93
C ARG A 545 -19.29 26.21 0.48
N PRO A 546 -18.20 26.21 1.27
CA PRO A 546 -17.03 27.06 1.02
C PRO A 546 -16.37 26.77 -0.33
N SER A 547 -16.51 27.65 -1.32
CA SER A 547 -15.59 27.67 -2.46
C SER A 547 -14.32 28.41 -2.04
N MET A 548 -13.19 27.68 -1.99
CA MET A 548 -11.91 28.25 -1.58
C MET A 548 -11.34 29.15 -2.69
N PRO A 549 -10.76 30.31 -2.33
CA PRO A 549 -10.09 31.17 -3.30
C PRO A 549 -8.85 30.48 -3.89
N TYR A 550 -8.47 30.84 -5.12
CA TYR A 550 -7.27 30.32 -5.81
C TYR A 550 -6.48 31.43 -6.51
N LEU A 551 -5.17 31.24 -6.66
CA LEU A 551 -4.28 32.07 -7.48
C LEU A 551 -4.16 31.46 -8.88
N ALA A 552 -4.07 32.28 -9.91
CA ALA A 552 -3.78 31.86 -11.27
C ALA A 552 -2.92 32.91 -12.00
N VAL A 553 -2.16 32.51 -13.02
CA VAL A 553 -1.48 33.46 -13.91
C VAL A 553 -2.43 33.81 -15.06
N SER A 554 -2.84 35.07 -15.17
CA SER A 554 -3.76 35.52 -16.23
C SER A 554 -3.04 36.03 -17.47
N ASN A 555 -1.83 36.59 -17.30
CA ASN A 555 -0.99 37.01 -18.40
C ASN A 555 0.47 37.02 -17.95
N ALA A 556 1.40 36.71 -18.86
CA ALA A 556 2.82 36.86 -18.63
C ALA A 556 3.57 37.16 -19.93
N ARG A 557 4.50 38.11 -19.88
CA ARG A 557 5.34 38.51 -21.01
C ARG A 557 6.77 38.79 -20.57
N LEU A 558 7.74 38.26 -21.30
CA LEU A 558 9.16 38.59 -21.20
C LEU A 558 9.47 39.74 -22.17
N GLU A 559 9.85 40.89 -21.64
CA GLU A 559 10.04 42.13 -22.41
C GLU A 559 11.48 42.32 -22.85
N ARG A 560 12.43 42.01 -21.96
CA ARG A 560 13.86 42.10 -22.23
C ARG A 560 14.60 41.02 -21.44
N LEU A 561 15.57 40.39 -22.08
CA LEU A 561 16.49 39.44 -21.46
C LEU A 561 17.86 39.66 -22.09
N GLU A 562 18.82 40.05 -21.27
CA GLU A 562 20.24 40.21 -21.59
C GLU A 562 21.00 39.22 -20.73
N TYR A 563 21.78 38.38 -21.39
CA TYR A 563 22.52 37.29 -20.78
C TYR A 563 23.98 37.41 -21.21
N GLY A 564 24.85 37.58 -20.22
CA GLY A 564 26.28 37.83 -20.38
C GLY A 564 27.05 36.55 -20.70
N GLN A 565 28.22 36.72 -21.32
CA GLN A 565 29.13 35.60 -21.61
C GLN A 565 29.75 34.98 -20.35
N ASP A 566 29.67 35.69 -19.22
CA ASP A 566 30.07 35.24 -17.89
C ASP A 566 29.01 34.34 -17.21
N GLY A 567 27.87 34.09 -17.88
CA GLY A 567 26.80 33.25 -17.35
C GLY A 567 25.82 33.99 -16.44
N ALA A 568 25.87 35.32 -16.41
CA ALA A 568 24.94 36.14 -15.64
C ALA A 568 23.75 36.62 -16.47
N ILE A 569 22.58 36.67 -15.84
CA ILE A 569 21.45 37.44 -16.35
C ILE A 569 21.75 38.92 -16.05
N ASP A 570 22.38 39.60 -17.01
CA ASP A 570 22.75 41.01 -16.94
C ASP A 570 21.53 41.89 -16.70
N TYR A 571 20.45 41.63 -17.46
CA TYR A 571 19.19 42.36 -17.32
C TYR A 571 18.00 41.51 -17.76
N LEU A 572 17.00 41.38 -16.89
CA LEU A 572 15.71 40.76 -17.19
C LEU A 572 14.59 41.73 -16.85
N GLN A 573 13.65 41.87 -17.77
CA GLN A 573 12.39 42.58 -17.58
C GLN A 573 11.23 41.73 -18.08
N ALA A 574 10.27 41.45 -17.19
CA ALA A 574 9.05 40.71 -17.52
C ALA A 574 7.82 41.34 -16.84
N SER A 575 6.65 41.22 -17.45
CA SER A 575 5.37 41.54 -16.84
C SER A 575 4.60 40.26 -16.55
N ILE A 576 4.27 40.01 -15.29
CA ILE A 576 3.50 38.82 -14.86
C ILE A 576 2.26 39.32 -14.10
N THR A 577 1.06 38.96 -14.57
CA THR A 577 -0.19 39.27 -13.87
C THR A 577 -0.70 38.02 -13.19
N VAL A 578 -0.68 38.02 -11.86
CA VAL A 578 -1.26 36.96 -11.04
C VAL A 578 -2.65 37.40 -10.61
N VAL A 579 -3.68 36.65 -11.00
CA VAL A 579 -5.05 36.91 -10.58
C VAL A 579 -5.39 36.06 -9.37
N THR A 580 -5.94 36.70 -8.35
CA THR A 580 -6.53 36.02 -7.20
C THR A 580 -8.03 35.95 -7.42
N VAL A 581 -8.62 34.76 -7.39
CA VAL A 581 -10.04 34.54 -7.69
C VAL A 581 -10.76 34.05 -6.45
N ASN A 582 -11.84 34.74 -6.08
CA ASN A 582 -12.75 34.37 -5.00
C ASN A 582 -14.14 34.05 -5.57
N ASN A 583 -14.40 32.78 -5.84
CA ASN A 583 -15.71 32.30 -6.31
C ASN A 583 -16.75 32.15 -5.17
N ASN A 584 -16.41 32.56 -3.96
CA ASN A 584 -17.31 32.44 -2.82
C ASN A 584 -18.34 33.57 -2.84
N SER A 585 -19.63 33.27 -2.72
CA SER A 585 -20.72 34.27 -2.70
C SER A 585 -21.00 34.88 -1.32
N LYS A 586 -20.37 34.34 -0.26
CA LYS A 586 -20.73 34.63 1.12
C LYS A 586 -19.66 35.37 1.91
N ALA A 587 -18.40 35.34 1.47
CA ALA A 587 -17.30 35.91 2.24
C ALA A 587 -16.14 36.38 1.37
N ASP A 588 -15.51 37.46 1.83
CA ASP A 588 -14.29 38.00 1.24
C ASP A 588 -13.08 37.15 1.65
N ALA A 589 -12.07 37.11 0.78
CA ALA A 589 -10.80 36.45 1.05
C ALA A 589 -9.73 37.51 1.32
N SER A 590 -9.14 37.52 2.51
CA SER A 590 -8.03 38.41 2.83
C SER A 590 -6.69 37.67 2.75
N PHE A 591 -5.68 38.36 2.25
CA PHE A 591 -4.34 37.83 2.02
C PHE A 591 -3.39 38.68 2.84
N SER A 592 -2.75 38.10 3.86
CA SER A 592 -1.86 38.84 4.75
C SER A 592 -0.42 38.87 4.27
N SER A 593 -0.01 37.89 3.47
CA SER A 593 1.27 37.87 2.78
C SER A 593 1.18 37.03 1.52
N MET A 594 1.95 37.39 0.51
CA MET A 594 2.07 36.65 -0.74
C MET A 594 3.50 36.81 -1.23
N ASP A 595 4.25 35.71 -1.21
CA ASP A 595 5.64 35.63 -1.63
C ASP A 595 5.73 34.63 -2.77
N LEU A 596 5.89 35.11 -4.00
CA LEU A 596 6.09 34.29 -5.19
C LEU A 596 7.48 34.52 -5.77
N VAL A 597 8.22 33.45 -5.99
CA VAL A 597 9.55 33.48 -6.59
C VAL A 597 9.42 33.17 -8.08
N VAL A 598 10.07 33.97 -8.90
CA VAL A 598 10.41 33.65 -10.28
C VAL A 598 11.83 33.08 -10.25
N GLY A 599 11.98 31.82 -10.63
CA GLY A 599 13.26 31.11 -10.63
C GLY A 599 13.64 30.61 -12.03
N PHE A 600 14.93 30.36 -12.21
CA PHE A 600 15.49 29.72 -13.39
C PHE A 600 16.49 28.65 -12.94
N HIS A 601 16.23 27.39 -13.29
CA HIS A 601 17.14 26.27 -13.02
C HIS A 601 17.68 26.22 -11.57
N GLY A 602 16.79 26.40 -10.57
CA GLY A 602 17.17 26.39 -9.16
C GLY A 602 17.71 27.73 -8.61
N THR A 603 17.93 28.73 -9.46
CA THR A 603 18.33 30.09 -9.06
C THR A 603 17.13 31.00 -8.95
N ASP A 604 16.90 31.60 -7.78
CA ASP A 604 15.87 32.62 -7.59
C ASP A 604 16.26 33.90 -8.35
N VAL A 605 15.45 34.28 -9.34
CA VAL A 605 15.68 35.44 -10.23
C VAL A 605 14.99 36.68 -9.68
N ALA A 606 13.74 36.55 -9.21
CA ALA A 606 13.02 37.67 -8.61
C ALA A 606 11.99 37.20 -7.59
N LEU A 607 11.65 38.08 -6.63
CA LEU A 607 10.61 37.83 -5.63
C LEU A 607 9.47 38.83 -5.80
N LEU A 608 8.28 38.31 -6.08
CA LEU A 608 7.03 39.05 -6.23
C LEU A 608 6.31 39.07 -4.89
N ARG A 609 6.07 40.26 -4.36
CA ARG A 609 5.35 40.47 -3.09
C ARG A 609 4.14 41.34 -3.27
N ALA A 610 3.03 40.95 -2.65
CA ALA A 610 1.88 41.84 -2.47
C ALA A 610 1.81 42.32 -1.01
N ARG A 611 1.48 43.60 -0.81
CA ARG A 611 1.00 44.09 0.48
C ARG A 611 -0.32 43.41 0.83
N PRO A 612 -0.71 43.33 2.11
CA PRO A 612 -1.99 42.74 2.49
C PRO A 612 -3.16 43.30 1.67
N PHE A 613 -4.00 42.43 1.12
CA PHE A 613 -5.11 42.80 0.26
C PHE A 613 -6.34 41.93 0.51
N VAL A 614 -7.49 42.36 0.01
CA VAL A 614 -8.77 41.65 0.13
C VAL A 614 -9.37 41.46 -1.25
N VAL A 615 -9.88 40.26 -1.51
CA VAL A 615 -10.63 39.92 -2.72
C VAL A 615 -12.09 39.73 -2.32
N PRO A 616 -12.98 40.65 -2.70
CA PRO A 616 -14.40 40.55 -2.41
C PRO A 616 -15.00 39.23 -2.86
N ARG A 617 -16.10 38.81 -2.24
CA ARG A 617 -16.94 37.71 -2.74
C ARG A 617 -17.29 37.87 -4.24
N GLU A 618 -17.34 36.74 -4.94
CA GLU A 618 -17.64 36.65 -6.39
C GLU A 618 -16.82 37.62 -7.25
N SER A 619 -15.55 37.82 -6.88
CA SER A 619 -14.67 38.74 -7.60
C SER A 619 -13.28 38.16 -7.84
N SER A 620 -12.53 38.84 -8.69
CA SER A 620 -11.13 38.52 -8.95
C SER A 620 -10.30 39.80 -8.90
N LEU A 621 -9.13 39.73 -8.27
CA LEU A 621 -8.18 40.83 -8.18
C LEU A 621 -6.93 40.49 -9.00
N PRO A 622 -6.69 41.16 -10.14
CA PRO A 622 -5.43 41.05 -10.86
C PRO A 622 -4.32 41.81 -10.14
N LEU A 623 -3.19 41.16 -9.92
CA LEU A 623 -1.98 41.72 -9.34
C LEU A 623 -0.90 41.77 -10.44
N PRO A 624 -0.72 42.92 -11.10
CA PRO A 624 0.32 43.07 -12.10
C PRO A 624 1.68 43.27 -11.43
N TYR A 625 2.66 42.45 -11.81
CA TYR A 625 4.04 42.56 -11.37
C TYR A 625 4.92 42.94 -12.55
N ARG A 626 5.69 44.02 -12.37
CA ARG A 626 6.82 44.34 -13.22
C ARG A 626 8.06 43.73 -12.60
N VAL A 627 8.51 42.63 -13.18
CA VAL A 627 9.67 41.86 -12.74
C VAL A 627 10.90 42.46 -13.38
N VAL A 628 11.84 42.93 -12.57
CA VAL A 628 13.16 43.39 -13.02
C VAL A 628 14.22 42.68 -12.19
N SER A 629 15.21 42.08 -12.85
CA SER A 629 16.35 41.43 -12.22
C SER A 629 17.61 41.77 -13.01
N ALA A 630 18.75 41.96 -12.34
CA ALA A 630 20.02 42.28 -12.97
C ALA A 630 21.19 41.64 -12.21
N GLY A 631 22.24 41.25 -12.93
CA GLY A 631 23.48 40.68 -12.37
C GLY A 631 23.30 39.32 -11.68
N ARG A 632 22.35 38.50 -12.10
CA ARG A 632 22.09 37.19 -11.46
C ARG A 632 22.90 36.09 -12.15
N ALA A 633 24.00 35.67 -11.52
CA ALA A 633 24.80 34.54 -11.98
C ALA A 633 24.00 33.22 -11.92
N LEU A 634 24.04 32.46 -13.00
CA LEU A 634 23.51 31.10 -13.06
C LEU A 634 24.61 30.10 -12.68
N ASP A 635 24.22 28.94 -12.15
CA ASP A 635 25.13 27.82 -11.96
C ASP A 635 25.49 27.17 -13.31
N ALA A 636 26.49 26.29 -13.35
CA ALA A 636 26.96 25.69 -14.61
C ALA A 636 25.84 24.99 -15.41
N ALA A 637 24.92 24.33 -14.71
CA ALA A 637 23.77 23.70 -15.34
C ALA A 637 22.72 24.72 -15.83
N GLY A 638 22.49 25.79 -15.07
CA GLY A 638 21.65 26.92 -15.48
C GLY A 638 22.23 27.67 -16.68
N MET A 639 23.56 27.81 -16.77
CA MET A 639 24.21 28.42 -17.93
C MET A 639 23.93 27.62 -19.21
N GLN A 640 24.15 26.29 -19.15
CA GLN A 640 23.86 25.40 -20.27
C GLN A 640 22.37 25.43 -20.65
N ALA A 641 21.48 25.41 -19.65
CA ALA A 641 20.04 25.47 -19.88
C ALA A 641 19.59 26.80 -20.49
N MET A 642 20.21 27.93 -20.11
CA MET A 642 19.93 29.24 -20.69
C MET A 642 20.39 29.30 -22.16
N ASP A 643 21.56 28.77 -22.47
CA ASP A 643 22.07 28.69 -23.85
C ASP A 643 21.17 27.83 -24.74
N GLU A 644 20.74 26.66 -24.25
CA GLU A 644 19.80 25.78 -24.95
C GLU A 644 18.44 26.45 -25.16
N ALA A 645 17.93 27.16 -24.14
CA ALA A 645 16.65 27.86 -24.19
C ALA A 645 16.66 29.02 -25.20
N LEU A 646 17.75 29.80 -25.23
CA LEU A 646 17.96 30.87 -26.21
C LEU A 646 18.07 30.30 -27.63
N LYS A 647 18.79 29.19 -27.83
CA LYS A 647 18.87 28.49 -29.12
C LYS A 647 17.50 27.95 -29.58
N ALA A 648 16.69 27.45 -28.65
CA ALA A 648 15.34 26.94 -28.92
C ALA A 648 14.30 28.05 -29.18
N GLY A 649 14.64 29.31 -28.93
CA GLY A 649 13.71 30.45 -29.06
C GLY A 649 12.62 30.48 -27.99
N VAL A 650 12.78 29.73 -26.90
CA VAL A 650 11.79 29.61 -25.82
C VAL A 650 12.50 29.55 -24.47
N VAL A 651 12.30 30.57 -23.64
CA VAL A 651 12.96 30.71 -22.33
C VAL A 651 11.99 30.34 -21.19
N PRO A 652 12.25 29.29 -20.41
CA PRO A 652 11.40 28.90 -19.28
C PRO A 652 11.76 29.63 -17.98
N PHE A 653 10.77 30.16 -17.26
CA PHE A 653 10.92 30.55 -15.85
C PHE A 653 9.93 29.79 -14.98
N ASP A 654 10.37 29.35 -13.80
CA ASP A 654 9.52 28.70 -12.82
C ASP A 654 8.89 29.76 -11.90
N LEU A 655 7.58 29.74 -11.73
CA LEU A 655 6.86 30.57 -10.77
C LEU A 655 6.35 29.69 -9.63
N PHE A 656 6.88 29.89 -8.42
CA PHE A 656 6.45 29.12 -7.25
C PHE A 656 6.39 30.00 -6.01
N GLY A 657 5.50 29.66 -5.08
CA GLY A 657 5.39 30.46 -3.86
C GLY A 657 4.17 30.14 -3.02
N LYS A 658 3.99 30.95 -1.98
CA LYS A 658 2.90 30.77 -1.00
C LYS A 658 2.20 32.08 -0.70
N ALA A 659 0.90 32.01 -0.45
CA ALA A 659 0.11 33.13 0.04
C ALA A 659 -0.63 32.76 1.33
N ARG A 660 -0.47 33.58 2.37
CA ARG A 660 -1.18 33.44 3.64
C ARG A 660 -2.58 34.01 3.49
N THR A 661 -3.57 33.13 3.53
CA THR A 661 -4.96 33.47 3.23
C THR A 661 -5.82 33.29 4.46
N GLN A 662 -6.66 34.27 4.72
CA GLN A 662 -7.64 34.28 5.77
C GLN A 662 -9.03 34.46 5.14
N TRP A 663 -9.92 33.54 5.47
CA TRP A 663 -11.29 33.53 5.01
C TRP A 663 -12.22 33.74 6.20
N LYS A 664 -12.99 34.83 6.18
CA LYS A 664 -13.85 35.22 7.30
C LYS A 664 -15.31 35.12 6.88
N VAL A 665 -16.03 34.16 7.45
CA VAL A 665 -17.47 33.95 7.21
C VAL A 665 -18.26 34.48 8.39
N GLY A 666 -18.76 35.71 8.26
CA GLY A 666 -19.53 36.37 9.31
C GLY A 666 -18.75 36.49 10.62
N VAL A 667 -19.43 36.26 11.75
CA VAL A 667 -18.87 36.35 13.12
C VAL A 667 -18.36 34.98 13.62
N PHE A 668 -18.71 33.88 12.96
CA PHE A 668 -18.61 32.54 13.52
C PHE A 668 -17.45 31.69 12.98
N ALA A 669 -16.88 32.00 11.81
CA ALA A 669 -15.78 31.21 11.26
C ALA A 669 -14.65 32.08 10.67
N ASN A 670 -13.43 31.85 11.16
CA ASN A 670 -12.21 32.50 10.69
C ASN A 670 -11.17 31.42 10.34
N LEU A 671 -11.03 31.10 9.05
CA LEU A 671 -10.15 30.05 8.56
C LEU A 671 -8.87 30.67 8.02
N ARG A 672 -7.71 30.27 8.57
CA ARG A 672 -6.39 30.74 8.12
C ARG A 672 -5.60 29.58 7.51
N PHE A 673 -5.31 29.64 6.22
CA PHE A 673 -4.55 28.59 5.51
C PHE A 673 -3.45 29.19 4.62
N TRP A 674 -2.65 28.31 4.01
CA TRP A 674 -1.62 28.68 3.06
C TRP A 674 -2.00 28.15 1.69
N MET A 675 -2.01 29.02 0.69
CA MET A 675 -2.19 28.63 -0.71
C MET A 675 -0.82 28.49 -1.36
N ARG A 676 -0.64 27.48 -2.22
CA ARG A 676 0.65 27.22 -2.88
C ARG A 676 0.46 27.19 -4.40
N ILE A 677 1.28 27.94 -5.12
CA ILE A 677 1.34 27.91 -6.58
C ILE A 677 2.73 27.40 -7.00
N SER A 678 2.77 26.58 -8.05
CA SER A 678 4.00 26.08 -8.65
C SER A 678 3.72 25.73 -10.10
N CYS A 679 4.34 26.44 -11.03
CA CYS A 679 4.19 26.22 -12.46
C CYS A 679 5.42 26.68 -13.23
N ARG A 680 5.62 26.13 -14.43
CA ARG A 680 6.67 26.54 -15.37
C ARG A 680 6.06 27.39 -16.48
N LEU A 681 6.57 28.60 -16.68
CA LEU A 681 6.12 29.56 -17.69
C LEU A 681 7.17 29.63 -18.81
N ARG A 682 6.83 29.12 -20.00
CA ARG A 682 7.70 29.21 -21.19
C ARG A 682 7.38 30.46 -22.00
N PHE A 683 8.37 31.30 -22.26
CA PHE A 683 8.24 32.54 -23.03
C PHE A 683 8.88 32.41 -24.40
N VAL A 684 8.18 32.82 -25.46
CA VAL A 684 8.75 32.84 -26.82
C VAL A 684 9.67 34.06 -26.98
N PHE A 685 10.99 33.86 -26.98
CA PHE A 685 12.00 34.94 -26.97
C PHE A 685 13.22 34.55 -27.85
N PRO A 686 13.76 35.44 -28.72
CA PRO A 686 13.51 36.89 -28.84
C PRO A 686 12.25 37.28 -29.64
N GLY A 687 11.28 36.37 -29.78
CA GLY A 687 9.99 36.62 -30.44
C GLY A 687 9.07 37.62 -29.70
N ASN A 688 7.76 37.35 -29.68
CA ASN A 688 6.79 38.28 -29.11
C ASN A 688 6.86 38.43 -27.57
N GLY A 689 7.68 37.60 -26.91
CA GLY A 689 7.88 37.57 -25.47
C GLY A 689 6.71 36.94 -24.72
N THR A 690 5.68 36.44 -25.40
CA THR A 690 4.46 35.95 -24.72
C THR A 690 4.66 34.55 -24.14
N VAL A 691 4.00 34.30 -23.01
CA VAL A 691 3.96 32.97 -22.41
C VAL A 691 3.12 32.00 -23.27
N VAL A 692 3.54 30.75 -23.33
CA VAL A 692 2.77 29.67 -23.98
C VAL A 692 1.40 29.53 -23.30
N ALA A 693 0.32 29.60 -24.09
CA ALA A 693 -1.05 29.61 -23.57
C ALA A 693 -1.38 28.40 -22.67
N ALA A 694 -0.88 27.21 -23.04
CA ALA A 694 -1.08 25.99 -22.25
C ALA A 694 -0.44 26.05 -20.84
N ASP A 695 0.67 26.77 -20.69
CA ASP A 695 1.36 26.93 -19.41
C ASP A 695 0.61 27.92 -18.51
N ARG A 696 0.13 29.03 -19.11
CA ARG A 696 -0.75 30.01 -18.46
C ARG A 696 -2.03 29.36 -17.93
N ASP A 697 -2.73 28.59 -18.76
CA ASP A 697 -4.05 28.04 -18.42
C ASP A 697 -3.99 26.96 -17.33
N LYS A 698 -2.84 26.28 -17.20
CA LYS A 698 -2.58 25.27 -16.16
C LYS A 698 -1.99 25.84 -14.86
N CYS A 699 -1.48 27.07 -14.86
CA CYS A 699 -0.84 27.65 -13.69
C CYS A 699 -1.88 28.16 -12.69
N ARG A 700 -2.28 27.29 -11.74
CA ARG A 700 -3.20 27.61 -10.63
C ARG A 700 -2.72 27.03 -9.31
N SER A 701 -3.05 27.70 -8.19
CA SER A 701 -2.75 27.19 -6.85
C SER A 701 -3.63 26.01 -6.45
N ARG A 702 -3.10 25.10 -5.64
CA ARG A 702 -3.84 24.01 -4.99
C ARG A 702 -4.17 24.32 -3.54
#